data_AF-A0AAF0DDA6-F1
#
_entry.id   AF-A0AAF0DDA6-F1
#
_cell.length_a   1.000
_cell.length_b   1.000
_cell.length_c   1.000
_cell.angle_alpha   90.00
_cell.angle_beta   90.00
_cell.angle_gamma   90.00
#
_symmetry.space_group_name_H-M   'P 1'
#
loop_
_entity.id
_entity.type
_entity.pdbx_description
1 polymer ?
#
loop_
_entity_poly.entity_id
_entity_poly.type
_entity_poly.pdbx_seq_one_letter_code
_entity_poly.pdbx_strand_id
1 'polypeptide(L)'
;MAAALRISALTDELIAIIANIQDQSSPRFNNLKILARKSLKQSLAGRVDKFEVTRRLDGLQEKFQVVGNDRLADALQLRLAELDTRKCHWAPEALCLLLELSDRPATNSIPDKLELFKPPDPPSVLTWSNLGVSDLDQQDIWKDIDYADGSSDDNLSLASSDISIPRIIPQSFKVPLDEHIPQEDIYLTVEDEDLVSSIQNGQAWRCTPKATGPVEDCTGVLTELQIIRETIFMLHGLPNSLFWHVDDSIEVDRRFSLCHASTEALKSVLRSFADLGVRIRTLRMFGKRPQQIPVLQMFQRELESLVSDFDVFLSNTQAQAHWPCVSILKLFDDVRKQSKLLVELASLIVRLEECTEQSSFLCLDLLYELVCAKQAAVEDADFRTVAKLFFKCFESYARPIQLWMRSGTLNESLGSIFVKQSDASTDLKSLWNEWFVLEEVSGKVYGPKFLHPAAGKIFTTGKSMIFLRHLGITPESLNFAKAPAIGYEDIFPTDNPSPLVPFSGLLERAFEQLVNVNHTIASSALRTELDKTCGLWLSMEALDYIYLGKDIALLMVVDQRIFDLIDKGRQSWNDRFLLTENLQQAFGHLLCLDASRLIARSIKVPPREFERHCRSVKILKALSVDYVLPWPVANIISKQAMFTYQRVSTFLMQIRRAKYVLEKQSFSKSRCFRLETYTREDVLSFSIRHHLLWFLNILYYHLTEVVISSSSAKMRKAMSQARDVDGMISVHGSFTTSLEEQCLLSKSLEPIYQAVISILDLCLQFSDVQAARYAEYQYDHANQSATFLHLPSSQYRRRHRLASEEDDDELSSDEDEREGPINDSILGDGNSTCVSFAESSYKERLLKVKMKSDQLCGFVRAGLRGIGRVGGQNSWEMLADRLEWKRDAFV
;
A
#
# COMPACT_ATOMS: atom_id res chain seq x y z
N MET A 1 27.36 40.18 -14.97
CA MET A 1 28.58 39.46 -14.51
C MET A 1 28.55 39.17 -13.00
N ALA A 2 28.11 40.08 -12.13
CA ALA A 2 28.04 39.84 -10.67
C ALA A 2 27.17 38.64 -10.24
N ALA A 3 26.03 38.40 -10.91
CA ALA A 3 25.15 37.26 -10.61
C ALA A 3 25.80 35.90 -10.95
N ALA A 4 26.56 35.81 -12.05
CA ALA A 4 27.23 34.58 -12.47
C ALA A 4 28.35 34.18 -11.50
N LEU A 5 29.05 35.16 -10.92
CA LEU A 5 30.07 34.92 -9.91
C LEU A 5 29.45 34.44 -8.59
N ARG A 6 28.32 35.01 -8.16
CA ARG A 6 27.56 34.53 -6.98
C ARG A 6 27.05 33.10 -7.16
N ILE A 7 26.46 32.79 -8.31
CA ILE A 7 25.98 31.43 -8.61
C ILE A 7 27.15 30.46 -8.58
N SER A 8 28.32 30.86 -9.13
CA SER A 8 29.49 29.99 -9.10
C SER A 8 30.04 29.72 -7.70
N ALA A 9 30.00 30.70 -6.80
CA ALA A 9 30.41 30.54 -5.41
C ALA A 9 29.45 29.62 -4.64
N LEU A 10 28.14 29.82 -4.82
CA LEU A 10 27.11 28.97 -4.21
C LEU A 10 27.16 27.53 -4.74
N THR A 11 27.44 27.32 -6.02
CA THR A 11 27.61 25.96 -6.55
C THR A 11 28.83 25.25 -5.96
N ASP A 12 29.91 26.00 -5.73
CA ASP A 12 31.13 25.44 -5.15
C ASP A 12 30.89 25.03 -3.67
N GLU A 13 30.18 25.87 -2.92
CA GLU A 13 29.80 25.62 -1.53
C GLU A 13 28.83 24.42 -1.39
N LEU A 14 27.85 24.34 -2.29
CA LEU A 14 26.87 23.25 -2.31
C LEU A 14 27.54 21.90 -2.67
N ILE A 15 28.47 21.89 -3.62
CA ILE A 15 29.26 20.69 -3.93
C ILE A 15 30.11 20.27 -2.72
N ALA A 16 30.74 21.22 -2.01
CA ALA A 16 31.53 20.93 -0.83
C ALA A 16 30.69 20.31 0.30
N ILE A 17 29.49 20.83 0.52
CA ILE A 17 28.56 20.34 1.56
C ILE A 17 28.01 18.96 1.22
N ILE A 18 27.53 18.75 -0.01
CA ILE A 18 26.86 17.48 -0.38
C ILE A 18 27.87 16.34 -0.59
N ALA A 19 29.00 16.62 -1.24
CA ALA A 19 30.02 15.60 -1.50
C ALA A 19 30.97 15.39 -0.30
N ASN A 20 30.90 16.26 0.72
CA ASN A 20 31.76 16.27 1.91
C ASN A 20 33.27 16.30 1.56
N ILE A 21 33.64 17.13 0.58
CA ILE A 21 35.02 17.30 0.12
C ILE A 21 35.46 18.72 0.50
N GLN A 22 36.41 18.82 1.45
CA GLN A 22 36.90 20.12 1.93
C GLN A 22 37.94 20.76 1.00
N ASP A 23 38.67 19.96 0.21
CA ASP A 23 39.68 20.44 -0.73
C ASP A 23 39.09 20.80 -2.10
N GLN A 24 38.94 22.10 -2.33
CA GLN A 24 38.45 22.70 -3.58
C GLN A 24 39.40 22.49 -4.78
N SER A 25 40.63 22.03 -4.55
CA SER A 25 41.65 21.77 -5.57
C SER A 25 41.63 20.33 -6.10
N SER A 26 40.82 19.43 -5.52
CA SER A 26 40.79 18.02 -5.93
C SER A 26 40.24 17.84 -7.37
N PRO A 27 40.77 16.89 -8.16
CA PRO A 27 40.31 16.66 -9.54
C PRO A 27 38.84 16.22 -9.58
N ARG A 28 38.37 15.53 -8.54
CA ARG A 28 36.98 15.11 -8.37
C ARG A 28 36.04 16.29 -8.15
N PHE A 29 36.43 17.29 -7.35
CA PHE A 29 35.65 18.51 -7.16
C PHE A 29 35.56 19.32 -8.46
N ASN A 30 36.66 19.44 -9.21
CA ASN A 30 36.66 20.12 -10.51
C ASN A 30 35.78 19.42 -11.56
N ASN A 31 35.80 18.09 -11.61
CA ASN A 31 34.90 17.33 -12.50
C ASN A 31 33.43 17.53 -12.14
N LEU A 32 33.08 17.47 -10.84
CA LEU A 32 31.72 17.74 -10.37
C LEU A 32 31.28 19.18 -10.63
N LYS A 33 32.18 20.14 -10.48
CA LYS A 33 31.95 21.56 -10.80
C LYS A 33 31.72 21.79 -12.28
N ILE A 34 32.46 21.10 -13.15
CA ILE A 34 32.26 21.16 -14.61
C ILE A 34 30.90 20.54 -14.98
N LEU A 35 30.54 19.39 -14.40
CA LEU A 35 29.25 18.73 -14.63
C LEU A 35 28.08 19.55 -14.11
N ALA A 36 28.17 20.11 -12.90
CA ALA A 36 27.15 20.98 -12.32
C ALA A 36 26.97 22.26 -13.15
N ARG A 37 28.06 22.88 -13.61
CA ARG A 37 28.00 24.05 -14.51
C ARG A 37 27.42 23.70 -15.88
N LYS A 38 27.69 22.49 -16.40
CA LYS A 38 27.10 22.02 -17.66
C LYS A 38 25.60 21.79 -17.50
N SER A 39 25.18 21.18 -16.39
CA SER A 39 23.78 20.96 -16.04
C SER A 39 23.02 22.28 -15.83
N LEU A 40 23.59 23.23 -15.07
CA LEU A 40 22.99 24.55 -14.84
C LEU A 40 22.91 25.42 -16.11
N LYS A 41 23.87 25.28 -17.04
CA LYS A 41 23.79 25.94 -18.35
C LYS A 41 22.77 25.28 -19.28
N GLN A 42 22.55 23.97 -19.13
CA GLN A 42 21.55 23.22 -19.90
C GLN A 42 20.14 23.38 -19.32
N SER A 43 19.98 23.60 -18.02
CA SER A 43 18.72 24.02 -17.42
C SER A 43 18.47 25.49 -17.72
N LEU A 44 17.94 25.79 -18.90
CA LEU A 44 17.18 27.02 -19.17
C LEU A 44 15.82 26.98 -18.43
N ALA A 45 15.82 26.57 -17.16
CA ALA A 45 14.70 26.76 -16.26
C ALA A 45 14.71 28.22 -15.82
N GLY A 46 14.11 29.08 -16.64
CA GLY A 46 14.01 30.50 -16.31
C GLY A 46 13.02 31.30 -17.11
N ARG A 47 12.52 30.82 -18.26
CA ARG A 47 11.36 31.41 -18.93
C ARG A 47 10.50 30.35 -19.58
N VAL A 48 9.19 30.45 -19.33
CA VAL A 48 8.20 29.62 -20.00
C VAL A 48 8.14 30.01 -21.47
N ASP A 49 8.03 29.02 -22.37
CA ASP A 49 7.89 29.29 -23.80
C ASP A 49 6.56 30.00 -24.08
N LYS A 50 6.65 31.29 -24.41
CA LYS A 50 5.48 32.15 -24.66
C LYS A 50 4.59 31.59 -25.77
N PHE A 51 5.17 30.94 -26.79
CA PHE A 51 4.42 30.43 -27.93
C PHE A 51 3.64 29.16 -27.60
N GLU A 52 4.15 28.35 -26.67
CA GLU A 52 3.44 27.15 -26.22
C GLU A 52 2.22 27.53 -25.36
N VAL A 53 2.38 28.51 -24.46
CA VAL A 53 1.28 29.03 -23.63
C VAL A 53 0.17 29.63 -24.48
N THR A 54 0.51 30.46 -25.49
CA THR A 54 -0.50 31.02 -26.41
C THR A 54 -1.23 29.91 -27.17
N ARG A 55 -0.50 28.90 -27.69
CA ARG A 55 -1.12 27.78 -28.41
C ARG A 55 -2.08 26.96 -27.54
N ARG A 56 -1.75 26.78 -26.26
CA ARG A 56 -2.65 26.09 -25.31
C ARG A 56 -3.89 26.92 -24.97
N LEU A 57 -3.77 28.25 -24.89
CA LEU A 57 -4.90 29.16 -24.68
C LEU A 57 -5.81 29.21 -25.91
N ASP A 58 -5.26 29.29 -27.12
CA ASP A 58 -6.02 29.28 -28.38
C ASP A 58 -6.81 27.96 -28.50
N GLY A 59 -6.16 26.83 -28.25
CA GLY A 59 -6.83 25.53 -28.25
C GLY A 59 -7.88 25.37 -27.14
N LEU A 60 -7.79 26.14 -26.06
CA LEU A 60 -8.79 26.16 -24.98
C LEU A 60 -9.98 27.05 -25.35
N GLN A 61 -9.73 28.17 -26.04
CA GLN A 61 -10.78 28.99 -26.63
C GLN A 61 -11.62 28.21 -27.65
N GLU A 62 -10.96 27.47 -28.56
CA GLU A 62 -11.65 26.60 -29.52
C GLU A 62 -12.50 25.53 -28.82
N LYS A 63 -11.97 24.93 -27.74
CA LYS A 63 -12.72 23.94 -26.95
C LYS A 63 -13.97 24.52 -26.29
N PHE A 64 -13.92 25.77 -25.82
CA PHE A 64 -15.10 26.43 -25.27
C PHE A 64 -16.18 26.63 -26.33
N GLN A 65 -15.80 27.02 -27.54
CA GLN A 65 -16.74 27.18 -28.67
C GLN A 65 -17.35 25.84 -29.08
N VAL A 66 -16.53 24.77 -29.17
CA VAL A 66 -17.00 23.42 -29.53
C VAL A 66 -18.00 22.86 -28.49
N VAL A 67 -17.84 23.19 -27.21
CA VAL A 67 -18.74 22.77 -26.13
C VAL A 67 -20.01 23.65 -26.04
N GLY A 68 -20.09 24.73 -26.82
CA GLY A 68 -21.26 25.64 -26.86
C GLY A 68 -21.22 26.76 -25.80
N ASN A 69 -20.04 27.03 -25.22
CA ASN A 69 -19.82 28.06 -24.21
C ASN A 69 -19.16 29.32 -24.81
N ASP A 70 -19.78 29.90 -25.85
CA ASP A 70 -19.21 31.02 -26.62
C ASP A 70 -18.93 32.26 -25.76
N ARG A 71 -19.77 32.54 -24.75
CA ARG A 71 -19.57 33.67 -23.82
C ARG A 71 -18.25 33.60 -23.05
N LEU A 72 -17.79 32.39 -22.71
CA LEU A 72 -16.53 32.19 -22.00
C LEU A 72 -15.33 32.31 -22.95
N ALA A 73 -15.47 31.83 -24.18
CA ALA A 73 -14.46 32.00 -25.22
C ALA A 73 -14.22 33.49 -25.53
N ASP A 74 -15.29 34.26 -25.70
CA ASP A 74 -15.21 35.69 -25.98
C ASP A 74 -14.64 36.48 -24.78
N ALA A 75 -15.06 36.14 -23.55
CA ALA A 75 -14.55 36.77 -22.34
C ALA A 75 -13.05 36.50 -22.13
N LEU A 76 -12.58 35.28 -22.39
CA LEU A 76 -11.16 34.92 -22.32
C LEU A 76 -10.35 35.70 -23.35
N GLN A 77 -10.84 35.78 -24.59
CA GLN A 77 -10.19 36.53 -25.66
C GLN A 77 -10.06 38.02 -25.33
N LEU A 78 -11.13 38.64 -24.81
CA LEU A 78 -11.12 40.05 -24.40
C LEU A 78 -10.11 40.33 -23.28
N ARG A 79 -10.02 39.44 -22.28
CA ARG A 79 -9.09 39.62 -21.14
C ARG A 79 -7.64 39.34 -21.51
N LEU A 80 -7.37 38.39 -22.41
CA LEU A 80 -6.03 38.21 -22.96
C LEU A 80 -5.59 39.43 -23.77
N ALA A 81 -6.48 39.99 -24.58
CA ALA A 81 -6.22 41.23 -25.31
C ALA A 81 -5.93 42.41 -24.36
N GLU A 82 -6.70 42.55 -23.27
CA GLU A 82 -6.43 43.56 -22.24
C GLU A 82 -5.08 43.33 -21.56
N LEU A 83 -4.73 42.09 -21.24
CA LEU A 83 -3.47 41.75 -20.59
C LEU A 83 -2.25 42.05 -21.47
N ASP A 84 -2.37 41.83 -22.79
CA ASP A 84 -1.32 42.18 -23.75
C ASP A 84 -1.09 43.70 -23.83
N THR A 85 -2.11 44.53 -23.61
CA THR A 85 -1.93 46.00 -23.54
C THR A 85 -1.10 46.45 -22.34
N ARG A 86 -1.12 45.68 -21.23
CA ARG A 86 -0.44 46.03 -19.97
C ARG A 86 1.04 45.59 -19.91
N LYS A 87 1.56 44.90 -20.94
CA LYS A 87 2.98 44.50 -21.11
C LYS A 87 3.68 43.98 -19.82
N CYS A 88 3.08 43.00 -19.15
CA CYS A 88 3.68 42.38 -17.96
C CYS A 88 4.79 41.38 -18.34
N HIS A 89 5.96 41.48 -17.70
CA HIS A 89 7.14 40.63 -18.00
C HIS A 89 6.94 39.16 -17.62
N TRP A 90 6.15 38.87 -16.57
CA TRP A 90 5.88 37.52 -16.06
C TRP A 90 4.53 36.93 -16.51
N ALA A 91 3.90 37.55 -17.50
CA ALA A 91 2.61 37.08 -18.01
C ALA A 91 2.65 35.62 -18.49
N PRO A 92 3.65 35.17 -19.27
CA PRO A 92 3.70 33.78 -19.74
C PRO A 92 3.81 32.76 -18.60
N GLU A 93 4.61 33.05 -17.58
CA GLU A 93 4.81 32.18 -16.42
C GLU A 93 3.53 32.05 -15.58
N ALA A 94 2.86 33.16 -15.31
CA ALA A 94 1.61 33.17 -14.56
C ALA A 94 0.49 32.44 -15.32
N LEU A 95 0.37 32.66 -16.63
CA LEU A 95 -0.63 31.98 -17.47
C LEU A 95 -0.36 30.47 -17.56
N CYS A 96 0.89 30.05 -17.64
CA CYS A 96 1.24 28.63 -17.64
C CYS A 96 0.88 27.96 -16.32
N LEU A 97 1.19 28.61 -15.20
CA LEU A 97 0.82 28.11 -13.87
C LEU A 97 -0.71 28.00 -13.72
N LEU A 98 -1.47 28.98 -14.20
CA LEU A 98 -2.93 28.93 -14.17
C LEU A 98 -3.48 27.80 -15.05
N LEU A 99 -2.88 27.55 -16.22
CA LEU A 99 -3.25 26.42 -17.07
C LEU A 99 -2.95 25.07 -16.40
N GLU A 100 -1.81 24.94 -15.73
CA GLU A 100 -1.43 23.70 -15.03
C GLU A 100 -2.28 23.42 -13.80
N LEU A 101 -2.74 24.47 -13.10
CA LEU A 101 -3.65 24.35 -11.97
C LEU A 101 -5.11 24.17 -12.39
N SER A 102 -5.43 24.40 -13.67
CA SER A 102 -6.81 24.30 -14.16
C SER A 102 -7.22 22.84 -14.40
N ASP A 103 -8.24 22.37 -13.67
CA ASP A 103 -8.84 21.05 -13.91
C ASP A 103 -10.04 21.16 -14.85
N ARG A 104 -9.86 20.65 -16.08
CA ARG A 104 -10.88 20.53 -17.15
C ARG A 104 -11.80 21.77 -17.28
N PRO A 105 -11.23 22.93 -17.66
CA PRO A 105 -11.97 24.19 -17.66
C PRO A 105 -13.19 24.19 -18.59
N ALA A 106 -13.16 23.44 -19.70
CA ALA A 106 -14.27 23.33 -20.64
C ALA A 106 -15.57 22.76 -20.04
N THR A 107 -15.48 21.89 -19.04
CA THR A 107 -16.64 21.23 -18.42
C THR A 107 -17.03 21.82 -17.08
N ASN A 108 -16.03 22.31 -16.32
CA ASN A 108 -16.22 22.68 -14.91
C ASN A 108 -16.46 24.19 -14.69
N SER A 109 -16.32 25.02 -15.73
CA SER A 109 -16.55 26.47 -15.63
C SER A 109 -18.03 26.83 -15.75
N ILE A 110 -18.54 27.59 -14.78
CA ILE A 110 -19.94 28.03 -14.74
C ILE A 110 -20.02 29.47 -15.31
N PRO A 111 -20.81 29.71 -16.37
CA PRO A 111 -20.84 31.00 -17.08
C PRO A 111 -21.43 32.15 -16.24
N ASP A 112 -22.29 31.88 -15.25
CA ASP A 112 -22.97 32.91 -14.44
C ASP A 112 -22.02 33.71 -13.54
N LYS A 113 -20.83 33.18 -13.23
CA LYS A 113 -19.83 33.89 -12.41
C LYS A 113 -19.11 35.01 -13.17
N LEU A 114 -19.29 35.13 -14.49
CA LEU A 114 -18.66 36.18 -15.30
C LEU A 114 -19.18 37.58 -14.97
N GLU A 115 -20.43 37.70 -14.51
CA GLU A 115 -21.03 39.01 -14.20
C GLU A 115 -20.41 39.66 -12.95
N LEU A 116 -19.90 38.84 -12.02
CA LEU A 116 -19.21 39.31 -10.82
C LEU A 116 -17.85 39.98 -11.12
N PHE A 117 -17.29 39.76 -12.31
CA PHE A 117 -15.96 40.26 -12.71
C PHE A 117 -16.04 41.33 -13.82
N LYS A 118 -17.23 41.81 -14.18
CA LYS A 118 -17.36 43.03 -15.00
C LYS A 118 -16.90 44.22 -14.14
N PRO A 119 -16.06 45.14 -14.66
CA PRO A 119 -15.87 46.42 -13.98
C PRO A 119 -17.23 47.12 -13.88
N PRO A 120 -17.50 47.89 -12.80
CA PRO A 120 -18.73 48.66 -12.71
C PRO A 120 -18.85 49.58 -13.93
N ASP A 121 -20.03 49.63 -14.54
CA ASP A 121 -20.30 50.55 -15.63
C ASP A 121 -19.95 51.98 -15.19
N PRO A 122 -19.33 52.81 -16.05
CA PRO A 122 -19.11 54.20 -15.69
C PRO A 122 -20.46 54.84 -15.34
N PRO A 123 -20.52 55.70 -14.30
CA PRO A 123 -21.79 56.27 -13.86
C PRO A 123 -22.47 56.95 -15.05
N SER A 124 -23.74 56.61 -15.28
CA SER A 124 -24.54 57.25 -16.31
C SER A 124 -24.56 58.77 -16.07
N VAL A 125 -24.25 59.54 -17.11
CA VAL A 125 -24.33 61.00 -17.04
C VAL A 125 -25.79 61.37 -16.76
N LEU A 126 -26.05 61.96 -15.60
CA LEU A 126 -27.37 62.47 -15.20
C LEU A 126 -27.85 63.50 -16.22
N THR A 127 -28.70 63.09 -17.14
CA THR A 127 -29.53 64.00 -17.94
C THR A 127 -30.75 64.41 -17.12
N TRP A 128 -31.12 65.69 -17.18
CA TRP A 128 -32.23 66.31 -16.45
C TRP A 128 -33.59 65.58 -16.59
N SER A 129 -33.74 64.70 -17.57
CA SER A 129 -34.88 63.81 -17.76
C SER A 129 -35.04 62.69 -16.72
N ASN A 130 -34.01 62.39 -15.91
CA ASN A 130 -34.09 61.39 -14.83
C ASN A 130 -34.51 61.99 -13.48
N LEU A 131 -34.68 63.31 -13.38
CA LEU A 131 -35.30 63.97 -12.22
C LEU A 131 -36.80 64.12 -12.47
N GLY A 132 -37.50 62.99 -12.53
CA GLY A 132 -38.96 62.95 -12.63
C GLY A 132 -39.59 63.05 -11.24
N VAL A 133 -39.86 64.29 -10.79
CA VAL A 133 -40.96 64.85 -9.95
C VAL A 133 -41.63 64.03 -8.81
N SER A 134 -41.37 62.75 -8.59
CA SER A 134 -42.11 61.93 -7.62
C SER A 134 -41.53 61.89 -6.20
N ASP A 135 -40.31 62.40 -5.99
CA ASP A 135 -39.62 62.33 -4.68
C ASP A 135 -39.66 63.64 -3.89
N LEU A 136 -40.42 64.65 -4.34
CA LEU A 136 -40.55 65.94 -3.63
C LEU A 136 -41.82 66.07 -2.77
N ASP A 137 -42.69 65.06 -2.76
CA ASP A 137 -43.98 65.06 -2.04
C ASP A 137 -43.99 64.19 -0.76
N GLN A 138 -42.84 63.77 -0.24
CA GLN A 138 -42.77 63.16 1.10
C GLN A 138 -42.62 64.26 2.17
N GLN A 139 -43.74 64.62 2.80
CA GLN A 139 -43.87 65.63 3.85
C GLN A 139 -43.10 65.32 5.17
N ASP A 140 -42.31 64.25 5.22
CA ASP A 140 -41.54 63.84 6.41
C ASP A 140 -40.06 64.22 6.38
N ILE A 141 -39.57 64.82 5.28
CA ILE A 141 -38.14 65.25 5.19
C ILE A 141 -37.92 66.60 5.90
N TRP A 142 -38.99 67.36 6.19
CA TRP A 142 -38.93 68.68 6.82
C TRP A 142 -39.50 68.74 8.25
N LYS A 143 -39.72 67.60 8.90
CA LYS A 143 -40.06 67.61 10.34
C LYS A 143 -38.80 67.86 11.16
N ASP A 144 -38.83 68.93 11.94
CA ASP A 144 -37.76 69.33 12.84
C ASP A 144 -37.38 68.20 13.81
N ILE A 145 -36.09 68.00 14.00
CA ILE A 145 -35.54 67.01 14.93
C ILE A 145 -35.86 67.49 16.35
N ASP A 146 -36.70 66.74 17.06
CA ASP A 146 -37.07 67.00 18.45
C ASP A 146 -35.94 66.57 19.39
N TYR A 147 -35.26 67.52 20.04
CA TYR A 147 -34.12 67.31 20.94
C TYR A 147 -34.52 67.26 22.41
N ALA A 148 -35.78 66.92 22.73
CA ALA A 148 -36.26 66.82 24.11
C ALA A 148 -36.86 65.43 24.40
N ASP A 149 -36.05 64.54 24.98
CA ASP A 149 -36.41 63.90 26.25
C ASP A 149 -35.21 63.15 26.84
N GLY A 150 -34.45 63.88 27.65
CA GLY A 150 -33.55 63.31 28.65
C GLY A 150 -34.15 63.52 30.03
N SER A 151 -34.38 62.42 30.73
CA SER A 151 -34.05 62.22 32.15
C SER A 151 -34.06 63.45 33.08
N SER A 152 -35.06 63.49 33.97
CA SER A 152 -34.99 63.73 35.43
C SER A 152 -33.99 64.78 36.01
N ASP A 153 -34.62 65.81 36.61
CA ASP A 153 -34.35 66.58 37.83
C ASP A 153 -33.16 67.57 37.99
N ASP A 154 -33.60 68.79 38.36
CA ASP A 154 -33.07 69.75 39.34
C ASP A 154 -31.91 70.73 39.07
N ASN A 155 -32.32 72.02 39.11
CA ASN A 155 -31.69 73.20 39.70
C ASN A 155 -30.54 73.97 39.02
N LEU A 156 -30.92 75.20 38.61
CA LEU A 156 -30.24 76.51 38.74
C LEU A 156 -28.89 76.80 38.06
N SER A 157 -29.02 77.60 36.99
CA SER A 157 -28.28 78.83 36.66
C SER A 157 -26.79 78.81 36.22
N LEU A 158 -26.64 79.36 35.00
CA LEU A 158 -25.61 80.29 34.48
C LEU A 158 -24.17 79.79 34.21
N ALA A 159 -23.95 79.65 32.90
CA ALA A 159 -22.95 80.34 32.09
C ALA A 159 -21.49 79.82 32.01
N SER A 160 -21.04 79.91 30.76
CA SER A 160 -19.67 79.96 30.22
C SER A 160 -18.90 78.64 30.01
N SER A 161 -18.73 78.37 28.71
CA SER A 161 -17.60 77.77 27.99
C SER A 161 -16.34 77.41 28.79
N ASP A 162 -15.83 76.19 28.58
CA ASP A 162 -14.50 76.02 27.97
C ASP A 162 -14.18 74.56 27.56
N ILE A 163 -13.25 74.49 26.61
CA ILE A 163 -12.75 73.37 25.80
C ILE A 163 -12.04 72.26 26.61
N SER A 164 -12.18 70.98 26.25
CA SER A 164 -11.04 70.03 26.10
C SER A 164 -11.40 68.60 25.61
N ILE A 165 -10.41 68.04 24.91
CA ILE A 165 -10.28 66.83 24.05
C ILE A 165 -10.29 65.48 24.83
N PRO A 166 -10.57 64.33 24.19
CA PRO A 166 -11.10 63.12 24.83
C PRO A 166 -10.01 62.15 25.32
N ARG A 167 -10.38 61.29 26.28
CA ARG A 167 -9.55 60.16 26.74
C ARG A 167 -10.16 58.83 26.28
N ILE A 168 -9.43 58.17 25.39
CA ILE A 168 -9.64 56.80 24.92
C ILE A 168 -9.35 55.82 26.08
N ILE A 169 -10.28 54.89 26.34
CA ILE A 169 -10.04 53.64 27.08
C ILE A 169 -10.71 52.50 26.28
N PRO A 170 -10.06 51.33 26.11
CA PRO A 170 -10.30 50.43 24.99
C PRO A 170 -11.45 49.45 25.21
N GLN A 171 -12.21 49.18 24.15
CA GLN A 171 -13.22 48.13 24.09
C GLN A 171 -12.54 46.75 24.10
N SER A 172 -12.79 45.96 25.14
CA SER A 172 -12.56 44.51 25.10
C SER A 172 -13.73 43.86 24.36
N PHE A 173 -13.43 43.17 23.27
CA PHE A 173 -14.36 42.33 22.53
C PHE A 173 -15.02 41.28 23.45
N LYS A 174 -16.33 41.39 23.65
CA LYS A 174 -17.17 40.26 24.07
C LYS A 174 -17.80 39.67 22.81
N VAL A 175 -17.60 38.36 22.64
CA VAL A 175 -18.29 37.53 21.63
C VAL A 175 -19.81 37.62 21.87
N PRO A 176 -20.66 37.75 20.84
CA PRO A 176 -22.11 37.81 21.04
C PRO A 176 -22.59 36.44 21.51
N LEU A 177 -23.22 36.38 22.68
CA LEU A 177 -24.15 35.30 23.00
C LEU A 177 -25.38 35.53 22.12
N ASP A 178 -25.87 34.50 21.43
CA ASP A 178 -27.18 34.51 20.78
C ASP A 178 -28.24 34.79 21.85
N GLU A 179 -28.58 36.08 22.01
CA GLU A 179 -29.82 36.49 22.65
C GLU A 179 -30.95 36.04 21.71
N HIS A 180 -31.62 34.97 22.10
CA HIS A 180 -32.87 34.57 21.47
C HIS A 180 -33.89 35.69 21.69
N ILE A 181 -34.02 36.60 20.71
CA ILE A 181 -35.09 37.60 20.68
C ILE A 181 -36.37 36.85 20.28
N PRO A 182 -37.38 36.74 21.16
CA PRO A 182 -38.63 36.10 20.80
C PRO A 182 -39.33 36.92 19.70
N GLN A 183 -40.05 36.25 18.78
CA GLN A 183 -40.88 36.93 17.80
C GLN A 183 -41.92 37.82 18.50
N GLU A 184 -42.15 39.01 17.96
CA GLU A 184 -43.04 40.04 18.52
C GLU A 184 -44.52 39.58 18.64
N ASP A 185 -44.88 38.45 18.04
CA ASP A 185 -46.23 37.87 18.11
C ASP A 185 -46.54 37.11 19.43
N ILE A 186 -45.59 37.06 20.38
CA ILE A 186 -45.77 36.42 21.70
C ILE A 186 -46.20 37.43 22.79
N TYR A 187 -46.18 38.74 22.50
CA TYR A 187 -46.62 39.75 23.45
C TYR A 187 -48.15 39.77 23.55
N LEU A 188 -48.69 39.28 24.67
CA LEU A 188 -50.08 39.52 25.04
C LEU A 188 -50.26 41.01 25.33
N THR A 189 -51.24 41.67 24.72
CA THR A 189 -51.70 42.99 25.13
C THR A 189 -52.20 42.90 26.57
N VAL A 190 -51.50 43.57 27.48
CA VAL A 190 -51.80 43.57 28.91
C VAL A 190 -53.10 44.34 29.15
N GLU A 191 -54.16 43.63 29.53
CA GLU A 191 -55.42 44.25 29.99
C GLU A 191 -55.48 44.37 31.53
N ASP A 192 -54.71 43.58 32.28
CA ASP A 192 -54.70 43.56 33.75
C ASP A 192 -53.31 43.90 34.34
N GLU A 193 -53.07 45.16 34.72
CA GLU A 193 -51.86 45.57 35.45
C GLU A 193 -51.73 44.90 36.84
N ASP A 194 -52.85 44.55 37.46
CA ASP A 194 -52.87 43.81 38.74
C ASP A 194 -52.33 42.37 38.59
N LEU A 195 -52.58 41.73 37.45
CA LEU A 195 -52.05 40.40 37.16
C LEU A 195 -50.54 40.48 36.87
N VAL A 196 -50.09 41.49 36.14
CA VAL A 196 -48.67 41.72 35.85
C VAL A 196 -47.89 42.03 37.12
N SER A 197 -48.40 42.91 37.98
CA SER A 197 -47.79 43.21 39.28
C SER A 197 -47.80 41.98 40.21
N SER A 198 -48.86 41.16 40.20
CA SER A 198 -48.90 39.87 40.92
C SER A 198 -47.85 38.88 40.41
N ILE A 199 -47.65 38.77 39.09
CA ILE A 199 -46.63 37.91 38.47
C ILE A 199 -45.22 38.43 38.77
N GLN A 200 -45.00 39.75 38.69
CA GLN A 200 -43.73 40.38 39.04
C GLN A 200 -43.39 40.19 40.51
N ASN A 201 -44.37 40.37 41.41
CA ASN A 201 -44.22 40.08 42.85
C ASN A 201 -43.94 38.58 43.10
N GLY A 202 -44.59 37.68 42.36
CA GLY A 202 -44.35 36.23 42.42
C GLY A 202 -43.00 35.78 41.83
N GLN A 203 -42.32 36.63 41.05
CA GLN A 203 -41.01 36.39 40.45
C GLN A 203 -39.89 37.27 41.03
N ALA A 204 -40.19 38.11 42.02
CA ALA A 204 -39.26 39.07 42.61
C ALA A 204 -37.98 38.42 43.17
N TRP A 205 -38.06 37.14 43.60
CA TRP A 205 -36.92 36.34 44.06
C TRP A 205 -35.83 36.12 42.99
N ARG A 206 -36.16 36.21 41.69
CA ARG A 206 -35.18 36.12 40.58
C ARG A 206 -34.31 37.37 40.41
N CYS A 207 -34.72 38.51 40.97
CA CYS A 207 -34.11 39.82 40.73
C CYS A 207 -33.20 40.29 41.87
N THR A 208 -32.77 39.43 42.81
CA THR A 208 -31.89 39.87 43.91
C THR A 208 -30.42 39.95 43.45
N PRO A 209 -29.84 41.17 43.29
CA PRO A 209 -28.44 41.30 42.92
C PRO A 209 -27.53 40.79 44.05
N LYS A 210 -26.36 40.27 43.68
CA LYS A 210 -25.32 39.84 44.62
C LYS A 210 -24.94 41.01 45.53
N ALA A 211 -25.40 40.99 46.79
CA ALA A 211 -24.93 41.92 47.81
C ALA A 211 -23.44 41.69 48.04
N THR A 212 -22.62 42.67 47.65
CA THR A 212 -21.20 42.79 48.02
C THR A 212 -21.14 43.36 49.44
N GLY A 213 -21.58 42.57 50.41
CA GLY A 213 -21.57 42.89 51.84
C GLY A 213 -21.51 41.62 52.69
N PRO A 214 -21.08 41.71 53.97
CA PRO A 214 -20.95 40.53 54.82
C PRO A 214 -22.32 39.89 55.06
N VAL A 215 -22.29 38.56 55.16
CA VAL A 215 -23.42 37.63 55.25
C VAL A 215 -24.39 38.03 56.37
N GLU A 216 -25.49 38.69 56.02
CA GLU A 216 -26.76 38.61 56.74
C GLU A 216 -27.76 37.84 55.86
N ASP A 217 -28.35 36.82 56.46
CA ASP A 217 -29.13 35.76 55.84
C ASP A 217 -30.42 36.27 55.18
N CYS A 218 -30.34 36.72 53.92
CA CYS A 218 -31.53 36.80 53.07
C CYS A 218 -31.93 35.38 52.61
N THR A 219 -32.57 34.62 53.50
CA THR A 219 -33.18 33.33 53.16
C THR A 219 -34.47 33.54 52.37
N GLY A 220 -34.40 33.44 51.04
CA GLY A 220 -35.60 33.41 50.20
C GLY A 220 -36.34 32.09 50.42
N VAL A 221 -37.57 32.14 50.93
CA VAL A 221 -38.43 30.95 51.04
C VAL A 221 -39.08 30.71 49.67
N LEU A 222 -38.76 29.59 49.03
CA LEU A 222 -39.36 29.19 47.75
C LEU A 222 -40.48 28.17 47.96
N THR A 223 -41.43 28.13 47.05
CA THR A 223 -42.42 27.04 47.01
C THR A 223 -41.86 25.82 46.28
N GLU A 224 -42.35 24.62 46.59
CA GLU A 224 -41.90 23.39 45.94
C GLU A 224 -42.12 23.42 44.42
N LEU A 225 -43.21 24.05 43.96
CA LEU A 225 -43.50 24.26 42.53
C LEU A 225 -42.48 25.19 41.84
N GLN A 226 -42.01 26.24 42.52
CA GLN A 226 -40.97 27.13 41.98
C GLN A 226 -39.64 26.39 41.83
N ILE A 227 -39.27 25.57 42.82
CA ILE A 227 -38.05 24.76 42.76
C ILE A 227 -38.16 23.72 41.63
N ILE A 228 -39.31 23.04 41.51
CA ILE A 228 -39.57 22.10 40.39
C ILE A 228 -39.39 22.82 39.04
N ARG A 229 -39.97 24.00 38.86
CA ARG A 229 -39.81 24.79 37.63
C ARG A 229 -38.34 25.13 37.34
N GLU A 230 -37.60 25.63 38.32
CA GLU A 230 -36.17 25.95 38.14
C GLU A 230 -35.32 24.70 37.85
N THR A 231 -35.64 23.55 38.45
CA THR A 231 -34.98 22.28 38.14
C THR A 231 -35.24 21.83 36.71
N ILE A 232 -36.47 21.96 36.21
CA ILE A 232 -36.82 21.64 34.82
C ILE A 232 -36.10 22.59 33.86
N PHE A 233 -36.02 23.89 34.17
CA PHE A 233 -35.29 24.87 33.36
C PHE A 233 -33.79 24.55 33.29
N MET A 234 -33.18 24.20 34.43
CA MET A 234 -31.79 23.75 34.48
C MET A 234 -31.58 22.50 33.61
N LEU A 235 -32.48 21.50 33.72
CA LEU A 235 -32.39 20.28 32.90
C LEU A 235 -32.63 20.54 31.41
N HIS A 236 -33.39 21.57 31.01
CA HIS A 236 -33.51 22.03 29.61
C HIS A 236 -32.33 22.89 29.13
N GLY A 237 -31.44 23.32 30.03
CA GLY A 237 -30.33 24.22 29.70
C GLY A 237 -30.77 25.67 29.50
N LEU A 238 -31.91 26.04 30.08
CA LEU A 238 -32.45 27.40 30.11
C LEU A 238 -31.84 28.20 31.27
N PRO A 239 -31.87 29.55 31.21
CA PRO A 239 -31.40 30.39 32.31
C PRO A 239 -32.17 30.07 33.60
N ASN A 240 -31.43 29.93 34.69
CA ASN A 240 -31.92 29.57 36.01
C ASN A 240 -31.37 30.55 37.06
N SER A 241 -32.05 30.60 38.19
CA SER A 241 -31.74 31.49 39.31
C SER A 241 -31.37 30.72 40.58
N LEU A 242 -31.79 29.46 40.67
CA LEU A 242 -31.47 28.54 41.77
C LEU A 242 -30.17 27.76 41.56
N PHE A 243 -29.81 27.52 40.30
CA PHE A 243 -28.56 26.88 39.91
C PHE A 243 -27.66 27.94 39.27
N TRP A 244 -26.34 27.79 39.36
CA TRP A 244 -25.43 28.61 38.57
C TRP A 244 -24.31 27.77 37.98
N HIS A 245 -23.87 28.19 36.80
CA HIS A 245 -22.83 27.53 36.06
C HIS A 245 -21.46 28.08 36.47
N VAL A 246 -20.59 27.22 37.01
CA VAL A 246 -19.16 27.50 37.23
C VAL A 246 -18.39 26.47 36.41
N ASP A 247 -17.79 26.93 35.31
CA ASP A 247 -17.04 26.08 34.36
C ASP A 247 -17.85 24.83 33.94
N ASP A 248 -17.37 23.65 34.35
CA ASP A 248 -17.95 22.31 34.10
C ASP A 248 -18.92 21.81 35.18
N SER A 249 -19.17 22.61 36.22
CA SER A 249 -20.04 22.22 37.34
C SER A 249 -21.28 23.12 37.45
N ILE A 250 -22.36 22.54 38.01
CA ILE A 250 -23.57 23.26 38.36
C ILE A 250 -23.63 23.33 39.88
N GLU A 251 -23.57 24.53 40.43
CA GLU A 251 -23.64 24.77 41.85
C GLU A 251 -25.03 25.30 42.26
N VAL A 252 -25.37 25.11 43.54
CA VAL A 252 -26.70 25.45 44.09
C VAL A 252 -26.62 26.66 45.02
N ASP A 253 -27.38 27.70 44.68
CA ASP A 253 -28.33 28.44 45.53
C ASP A 253 -28.28 28.26 47.06
N ARG A 254 -27.29 28.73 47.83
CA ARG A 254 -27.34 28.61 49.30
C ARG A 254 -28.36 29.54 49.96
N ARG A 255 -28.84 30.57 49.25
CA ARG A 255 -29.77 31.58 49.76
C ARG A 255 -31.24 31.11 49.84
N PHE A 256 -31.61 29.99 49.25
CA PHE A 256 -33.01 29.54 49.19
C PHE A 256 -33.32 28.40 50.17
N SER A 257 -34.52 28.40 50.74
CA SER A 257 -35.01 27.37 51.69
C SER A 257 -36.47 26.99 51.46
N LEU A 258 -36.87 25.80 51.93
CA LEU A 258 -38.26 25.32 51.92
C LEU A 258 -38.84 25.36 53.34
N CYS A 259 -40.09 25.82 53.50
CA CYS A 259 -40.76 25.89 54.82
C CYS A 259 -40.83 24.56 55.57
N HIS A 260 -40.96 23.45 54.85
CA HIS A 260 -41.31 22.13 55.39
C HIS A 260 -40.15 21.12 55.31
N ALA A 261 -38.94 21.54 54.93
CA ALA A 261 -37.78 20.67 54.79
C ALA A 261 -36.51 21.33 55.34
N SER A 262 -35.59 20.51 55.87
CA SER A 262 -34.28 21.03 56.30
C SER A 262 -33.46 21.52 55.09
N THR A 263 -32.71 22.59 55.28
CA THR A 263 -31.86 23.20 54.24
C THR A 263 -30.82 22.20 53.69
N GLU A 264 -30.24 21.35 54.54
CA GLU A 264 -29.27 20.34 54.09
C GLU A 264 -29.92 19.19 53.30
N ALA A 265 -31.14 18.76 53.67
CA ALA A 265 -31.86 17.73 52.91
C ALA A 265 -32.25 18.24 51.51
N LEU A 266 -32.79 19.47 51.43
CA LEU A 266 -33.11 20.11 50.16
C LEU A 266 -31.85 20.26 49.29
N LYS A 267 -30.75 20.73 49.89
CA LYS A 267 -29.47 20.89 49.20
C LYS A 267 -28.93 19.55 48.68
N SER A 268 -29.07 18.47 49.44
CA SER A 268 -28.69 17.13 48.98
C SER A 268 -29.45 16.71 47.72
N VAL A 269 -30.78 16.92 47.70
CA VAL A 269 -31.62 16.59 46.54
C VAL A 269 -31.28 17.48 45.34
N LEU A 270 -31.10 18.78 45.54
CA LEU A 270 -30.72 19.72 44.49
C LEU A 270 -29.33 19.45 43.91
N ARG A 271 -28.36 19.03 44.73
CA ARG A 271 -27.05 18.56 44.25
C ARG A 271 -27.19 17.35 43.34
N SER A 272 -28.05 16.38 43.70
CA SER A 272 -28.29 15.23 42.83
C SER A 272 -28.92 15.61 41.49
N PHE A 273 -29.79 16.63 41.44
CA PHE A 273 -30.25 17.20 40.17
C PHE A 273 -29.13 17.92 39.41
N ALA A 274 -28.28 18.68 40.10
CA ALA A 274 -27.15 19.37 39.50
C ALA A 274 -26.18 18.37 38.84
N ASP A 275 -25.89 17.23 39.49
CA ASP A 275 -25.05 16.16 38.93
C ASP A 275 -25.64 15.57 37.63
N LEU A 276 -26.96 15.37 37.57
CA LEU A 276 -27.65 14.96 36.34
C LEU A 276 -27.60 16.05 35.27
N GLY A 277 -27.78 17.31 35.68
CA GLY A 277 -27.71 18.48 34.82
C GLY A 277 -26.36 18.64 34.13
N VAL A 278 -25.26 18.42 34.87
CA VAL A 278 -23.90 18.45 34.30
C VAL A 278 -23.76 17.42 33.17
N ARG A 279 -24.21 16.18 33.40
CA ARG A 279 -24.11 15.10 32.40
C ARG A 279 -24.95 15.39 31.15
N ILE A 280 -26.18 15.88 31.32
CA ILE A 280 -27.06 16.25 30.20
C ILE A 280 -26.49 17.47 29.45
N ARG A 281 -25.86 18.42 30.16
CA ARG A 281 -25.15 19.53 29.54
C ARG A 281 -23.99 19.05 28.69
N THR A 282 -23.20 18.08 29.14
CA THR A 282 -22.11 17.47 28.34
C THR A 282 -22.65 16.92 27.01
N LEU A 283 -23.79 16.21 27.04
CA LEU A 283 -24.45 15.72 25.83
C LEU A 283 -24.85 16.84 24.88
N ARG A 284 -25.48 17.91 25.40
CA ARG A 284 -25.88 19.07 24.59
C ARG A 284 -24.70 19.84 24.03
N MET A 285 -23.63 19.98 24.79
CA MET A 285 -22.39 20.63 24.33
C MET A 285 -21.74 19.82 23.21
N PHE A 286 -21.72 18.49 23.31
CA PHE A 286 -21.26 17.63 22.23
C PHE A 286 -22.13 17.75 20.97
N GLY A 287 -23.46 17.79 21.13
CA GLY A 287 -24.42 18.02 20.03
C GLY A 287 -24.23 19.34 19.28
N LYS A 288 -23.68 20.38 19.93
CA LYS A 288 -23.42 21.67 19.27
C LYS A 288 -22.08 21.73 18.52
N ARG A 289 -21.20 20.74 18.69
CA ARG A 289 -19.86 20.76 18.07
C ARG A 289 -19.91 20.21 16.65
N PRO A 290 -19.31 20.89 15.65
CA PRO A 290 -19.25 20.36 14.29
C PRO A 290 -18.32 19.15 14.21
N GLN A 291 -18.86 18.00 13.84
CA GLN A 291 -18.09 16.77 13.63
C GLN A 291 -17.72 16.60 12.15
N GLN A 292 -16.46 16.23 11.87
CA GLN A 292 -15.97 15.95 10.50
C GLN A 292 -16.07 14.47 10.13
N ILE A 293 -16.10 13.58 11.13
CA ILE A 293 -16.08 12.12 10.91
C ILE A 293 -17.52 11.61 10.76
N PRO A 294 -17.85 10.83 9.70
CA PRO A 294 -19.22 10.35 9.45
C PRO A 294 -19.86 9.56 10.60
N VAL A 295 -19.07 8.71 11.27
CA VAL A 295 -19.54 7.92 12.43
C VAL A 295 -19.95 8.83 13.59
N LEU A 296 -19.15 9.87 13.86
CA LEU A 296 -19.42 10.82 14.94
C LEU A 296 -20.59 11.76 14.60
N GLN A 297 -20.76 12.14 13.32
CA GLN A 297 -21.94 12.89 12.86
C GLN A 297 -23.24 12.09 13.08
N MET A 298 -23.21 10.79 12.80
CA MET A 298 -24.36 9.91 13.00
C MET A 298 -24.63 9.66 14.48
N PHE A 299 -23.58 9.47 15.27
CA PHE A 299 -23.70 9.40 16.73
C PHE A 299 -24.31 10.70 17.29
N GLN A 300 -23.82 11.86 16.86
CA GLN A 300 -24.34 13.18 17.25
C GLN A 300 -25.84 13.32 16.95
N ARG A 301 -26.28 13.01 15.72
CA ARG A 301 -27.68 13.10 15.31
C ARG A 301 -28.59 12.21 16.15
N GLU A 302 -28.17 10.98 16.43
CA GLU A 302 -28.97 10.07 17.26
C GLU A 302 -28.97 10.51 18.74
N LEU A 303 -27.89 11.13 19.21
CA LEU A 303 -27.83 11.70 20.54
C LEU A 303 -28.77 12.90 20.68
N GLU A 304 -28.81 13.78 19.68
CA GLU A 304 -29.77 14.88 19.60
C GLU A 304 -31.22 14.37 19.62
N SER A 305 -31.52 13.27 18.92
CA SER A 305 -32.85 12.62 18.99
C SER A 305 -33.17 12.16 20.42
N LEU A 306 -32.24 11.49 21.11
CA LEU A 306 -32.46 11.01 22.48
C LEU A 306 -32.60 12.15 23.49
N VAL A 307 -31.86 13.25 23.31
CA VAL A 307 -31.99 14.46 24.13
C VAL A 307 -33.33 15.15 23.85
N SER A 308 -33.76 15.21 22.58
CA SER A 308 -35.08 15.75 22.22
C SER A 308 -36.23 14.94 22.83
N ASP A 309 -36.14 13.60 22.86
CA ASP A 309 -37.13 12.75 23.53
C ASP A 309 -37.21 13.04 25.04
N PHE A 310 -36.06 13.33 25.65
CA PHE A 310 -35.99 13.75 27.05
C PHE A 310 -36.56 15.16 27.27
N ASP A 311 -36.33 16.10 26.36
CA ASP A 311 -36.91 17.45 26.41
C ASP A 311 -38.45 17.41 26.25
N VAL A 312 -38.97 16.51 25.41
CA VAL A 312 -40.42 16.24 25.29
C VAL A 312 -40.96 15.67 26.61
N PHE A 313 -40.26 14.74 27.23
CA PHE A 313 -40.63 14.21 28.55
C PHE A 313 -40.68 15.32 29.60
N LEU A 314 -39.64 16.17 29.69
CA LEU A 314 -39.61 17.27 30.65
C LEU A 314 -40.74 18.28 30.39
N SER A 315 -41.03 18.60 29.12
CA SER A 315 -42.14 19.47 28.74
C SER A 315 -43.50 18.90 29.17
N ASN A 316 -43.70 17.59 29.01
CA ASN A 316 -44.90 16.91 29.47
C ASN A 316 -45.02 16.91 31.00
N THR A 317 -43.91 16.74 31.73
CA THR A 317 -43.92 16.84 33.20
C THR A 317 -44.23 18.25 33.68
N GLN A 318 -43.76 19.28 32.97
CA GLN A 318 -44.09 20.68 33.26
C GLN A 318 -45.57 20.98 33.00
N ALA A 319 -46.15 20.43 31.93
CA ALA A 319 -47.58 20.57 31.64
C ALA A 319 -48.45 19.91 32.73
N GLN A 320 -48.01 18.77 33.27
CA GLN A 320 -48.68 18.07 34.37
C GLN A 320 -48.52 18.78 35.73
N ALA A 321 -47.46 19.59 35.91
CA ALA A 321 -47.21 20.35 37.13
C ALA A 321 -48.22 21.50 37.39
N HIS A 322 -49.17 21.74 36.46
CA HIS A 322 -50.34 22.58 36.73
C HIS A 322 -51.35 21.95 37.71
N TRP A 323 -51.22 20.66 38.03
CA TRP A 323 -52.11 19.94 38.94
C TRP A 323 -51.47 19.81 40.34
N PRO A 324 -52.24 19.95 41.44
CA PRO A 324 -51.72 20.33 42.77
C PRO A 324 -50.87 19.28 43.53
N CYS A 325 -50.52 18.14 42.94
CA CYS A 325 -49.82 17.04 43.61
C CYS A 325 -48.55 16.58 42.87
N VAL A 326 -47.60 17.49 42.65
CA VAL A 326 -46.24 17.13 42.17
C VAL A 326 -45.23 17.51 43.23
N SER A 327 -44.56 16.49 43.79
CA SER A 327 -43.46 16.67 44.74
C SER A 327 -42.11 16.60 44.03
N ILE A 328 -41.11 17.31 44.56
CA ILE A 328 -39.73 17.32 44.07
C ILE A 328 -39.09 15.93 44.08
N LEU A 329 -39.47 15.07 45.03
CA LEU A 329 -38.97 13.69 45.12
C LEU A 329 -39.55 12.80 44.02
N LYS A 330 -40.81 13.03 43.64
CA LYS A 330 -41.45 12.33 42.52
C LYS A 330 -40.78 12.74 41.20
N LEU A 331 -40.57 14.04 41.01
CA LEU A 331 -39.81 14.54 39.85
C LEU A 331 -38.41 13.91 39.79
N PHE A 332 -37.71 13.81 40.93
CA PHE A 332 -36.38 13.22 40.97
C PHE A 332 -36.39 11.75 40.55
N ASP A 333 -37.34 10.95 41.03
CA ASP A 333 -37.45 9.54 40.66
C ASP A 333 -37.79 9.37 39.17
N ASP A 334 -38.70 10.19 38.64
CA ASP A 334 -39.11 10.15 37.24
C ASP A 334 -37.96 10.60 36.30
N VAL A 335 -37.28 11.70 36.62
CA VAL A 335 -36.11 12.19 35.87
C VAL A 335 -34.96 11.19 35.93
N ARG A 336 -34.69 10.59 37.08
CA ARG A 336 -33.61 9.58 37.24
C ARG A 336 -33.86 8.33 36.40
N LYS A 337 -35.11 7.87 36.31
CA LYS A 337 -35.48 6.72 35.46
C LYS A 337 -35.27 7.04 33.98
N GLN A 338 -35.76 8.20 33.53
CA GLN A 338 -35.71 8.58 32.11
C GLN A 338 -34.29 8.99 31.64
N SER A 339 -33.46 9.53 32.54
CA SER A 339 -32.10 10.00 32.21
C SER A 339 -31.01 8.94 32.34
N LYS A 340 -31.33 7.71 32.80
CA LYS A 340 -30.33 6.65 33.07
C LYS A 340 -29.41 6.37 31.87
N LEU A 341 -29.98 6.18 30.69
CA LEU A 341 -29.22 5.92 29.46
C LEU A 341 -28.41 7.15 29.02
N LEU A 342 -28.96 8.36 29.16
CA LEU A 342 -28.27 9.62 28.85
C LEU A 342 -27.05 9.83 29.74
N VAL A 343 -27.16 9.52 31.04
CA VAL A 343 -26.09 9.62 32.04
C VAL A 343 -24.92 8.69 31.70
N GLU A 344 -25.21 7.50 31.17
CA GLU A 344 -24.19 6.56 30.71
C GLU A 344 -23.54 7.01 29.39
N LEU A 345 -24.34 7.49 28.41
CA LEU A 345 -23.81 8.08 27.19
C LEU A 345 -22.92 9.29 27.46
N ALA A 346 -23.25 10.13 28.46
CA ALA A 346 -22.42 11.26 28.86
C ALA A 346 -21.05 10.80 29.36
N SER A 347 -20.98 9.69 30.11
CA SER A 347 -19.71 9.11 30.53
C SER A 347 -18.89 8.56 29.35
N LEU A 348 -19.54 8.07 28.30
CA LEU A 348 -18.85 7.66 27.07
C LEU A 348 -18.23 8.86 26.34
N ILE A 349 -18.95 9.99 26.26
CA ILE A 349 -18.41 11.21 25.63
C ILE A 349 -17.16 11.70 26.36
N VAL A 350 -17.16 11.72 27.69
CA VAL A 350 -15.97 12.11 28.46
C VAL A 350 -14.77 11.22 28.11
N ARG A 351 -14.97 9.90 28.01
CA ARG A 351 -13.91 8.96 27.59
C ARG A 351 -13.48 9.15 26.13
N LEU A 352 -14.37 9.63 25.25
CA LEU A 352 -14.05 9.94 23.86
C LEU A 352 -13.22 11.21 23.73
N GLU A 353 -13.47 12.22 24.56
CA GLU A 353 -12.72 13.48 24.57
C GLU A 353 -11.29 13.32 25.09
N GLU A 354 -11.04 12.33 25.95
CA GLU A 354 -9.69 11.99 26.44
C GLU A 354 -8.76 11.41 25.35
N CYS A 355 -9.32 10.88 24.25
CA CYS A 355 -8.56 10.17 23.20
C CYS A 355 -8.84 10.74 21.80
N THR A 356 -8.00 11.67 21.34
CA THR A 356 -8.20 12.42 20.08
C THR A 356 -7.82 11.66 18.80
N GLU A 357 -6.84 10.76 18.84
CA GLU A 357 -6.27 10.16 17.61
C GLU A 357 -7.09 8.98 17.03
N GLN A 358 -8.02 8.39 17.80
CA GLN A 358 -8.83 7.22 17.39
C GLN A 358 -10.30 7.32 17.84
N SER A 359 -10.83 8.54 17.92
CA SER A 359 -12.18 8.80 18.45
C SER A 359 -13.30 8.05 17.72
N SER A 360 -13.13 7.76 16.42
CA SER A 360 -14.12 7.01 15.61
C SER A 360 -14.23 5.53 16.01
N PHE A 361 -13.11 4.83 16.15
CA PHE A 361 -13.08 3.42 16.51
C PHE A 361 -13.42 3.23 17.97
N LEU A 362 -12.90 4.12 18.83
CA LEU A 362 -13.22 4.12 20.24
C LEU A 362 -14.72 4.32 20.47
N CYS A 363 -15.40 5.17 19.69
CA CYS A 363 -16.85 5.35 19.77
C CYS A 363 -17.60 4.05 19.45
N LEU A 364 -17.21 3.33 18.40
CA LEU A 364 -17.85 2.05 18.05
C LEU A 364 -17.56 0.95 19.07
N ASP A 365 -16.32 0.86 19.57
CA ASP A 365 -15.94 -0.10 20.60
C ASP A 365 -16.68 0.16 21.91
N LEU A 366 -16.78 1.41 22.34
CA LEU A 366 -17.50 1.79 23.57
C LEU A 366 -19.01 1.56 23.46
N LEU A 367 -19.61 1.85 22.29
CA LEU A 367 -21.02 1.51 22.05
C LEU A 367 -21.23 0.00 22.04
N TYR A 368 -20.33 -0.77 21.43
CA TYR A 368 -20.38 -2.23 21.44
C TYR A 368 -20.30 -2.79 22.88
N GLU A 369 -19.36 -2.30 23.69
CA GLU A 369 -19.24 -2.66 25.11
C GLU A 369 -20.51 -2.31 25.90
N LEU A 370 -21.11 -1.15 25.63
CA LEU A 370 -22.36 -0.72 26.27
C LEU A 370 -23.55 -1.64 25.90
N VAL A 371 -23.68 -2.02 24.61
CA VAL A 371 -24.73 -2.97 24.19
C VAL A 371 -24.56 -4.32 24.91
N CYS A 372 -23.33 -4.84 24.99
CA CYS A 372 -23.04 -6.07 25.70
C CYS A 372 -23.37 -5.97 27.20
N ALA A 373 -23.02 -4.85 27.84
CA ALA A 373 -23.32 -4.61 29.25
C ALA A 373 -24.84 -4.55 29.51
N LYS A 374 -25.61 -3.88 28.65
CA LYS A 374 -27.07 -3.78 28.77
C LYS A 374 -27.78 -5.11 28.58
N GLN A 375 -27.28 -5.95 27.67
CA GLN A 375 -27.80 -7.31 27.53
C GLN A 375 -27.50 -8.16 28.76
N ALA A 376 -26.29 -8.07 29.32
CA ALA A 376 -25.92 -8.80 30.53
C ALA A 376 -26.72 -8.36 31.77
N ALA A 377 -27.12 -7.09 31.83
CA ALA A 377 -27.98 -6.53 32.87
C ALA A 377 -29.47 -6.88 32.71
N VAL A 378 -29.88 -7.52 31.60
CA VAL A 378 -31.28 -7.86 31.27
C VAL A 378 -32.20 -6.62 31.23
N GLU A 379 -31.67 -5.51 30.69
CA GLU A 379 -32.41 -4.25 30.51
C GLU A 379 -32.91 -4.12 29.06
N ASP A 380 -33.99 -4.82 28.70
CA ASP A 380 -34.41 -5.00 27.31
C ASP A 380 -34.72 -3.70 26.54
N ALA A 381 -35.30 -2.69 27.20
CA ALA A 381 -35.64 -1.41 26.58
C ALA A 381 -34.39 -0.58 26.25
N ASP A 382 -33.47 -0.48 27.21
CA ASP A 382 -32.19 0.21 27.06
C ASP A 382 -31.29 -0.56 26.07
N PHE A 383 -31.28 -1.88 26.12
CA PHE A 383 -30.56 -2.72 25.15
C PHE A 383 -31.03 -2.44 23.71
N ARG A 384 -32.34 -2.43 23.44
CA ARG A 384 -32.87 -2.18 22.09
C ARG A 384 -32.52 -0.78 21.57
N THR A 385 -32.56 0.23 22.42
CA THR A 385 -32.24 1.61 22.03
C THR A 385 -30.74 1.77 21.75
N VAL A 386 -29.87 1.27 22.64
CA VAL A 386 -28.41 1.30 22.42
C VAL A 386 -27.99 0.43 21.23
N ALA A 387 -28.62 -0.73 21.02
CA ALA A 387 -28.33 -1.59 19.86
C ALA A 387 -28.70 -0.88 18.54
N LYS A 388 -29.87 -0.22 18.47
CA LYS A 388 -30.25 0.61 17.31
C LYS A 388 -29.26 1.74 17.06
N LEU A 389 -28.84 2.43 18.13
CA LEU A 389 -27.81 3.47 18.08
C LEU A 389 -26.48 2.92 17.51
N PHE A 390 -26.03 1.78 18.01
CA PHE A 390 -24.82 1.10 17.52
C PHE A 390 -24.93 0.77 16.03
N PHE A 391 -26.02 0.15 15.57
CA PHE A 391 -26.16 -0.23 14.15
C PHE A 391 -26.20 0.97 13.21
N LYS A 392 -26.85 2.08 13.59
CA LYS A 392 -26.86 3.30 12.78
C LYS A 392 -25.46 3.93 12.66
N CYS A 393 -24.69 3.94 13.75
CA CYS A 393 -23.30 4.39 13.72
C CYS A 393 -22.41 3.44 12.91
N PHE A 394 -22.58 2.13 13.11
CA PHE A 394 -21.83 1.09 12.44
C PHE A 394 -22.12 1.04 10.94
N GLU A 395 -23.36 1.26 10.49
CA GLU A 395 -23.71 1.29 9.07
C GLU A 395 -22.86 2.31 8.30
N SER A 396 -22.61 3.46 8.91
CA SER A 396 -21.80 4.53 8.32
C SER A 396 -20.34 4.12 8.14
N TYR A 397 -19.81 3.31 9.07
CA TYR A 397 -18.48 2.71 8.95
C TYR A 397 -18.45 1.47 8.03
N ALA A 398 -19.54 0.71 7.97
CA ALA A 398 -19.66 -0.50 7.17
C ALA A 398 -19.80 -0.20 5.67
N ARG A 399 -20.31 0.96 5.28
CA ARG A 399 -20.44 1.39 3.87
C ARG A 399 -19.11 1.33 3.11
N PRO A 400 -18.01 1.96 3.57
CA PRO A 400 -16.69 1.78 2.97
C PRO A 400 -16.27 0.31 2.83
N ILE A 401 -16.50 -0.52 3.85
CA ILE A 401 -16.16 -1.95 3.85
C ILE A 401 -16.97 -2.72 2.79
N GLN A 402 -18.27 -2.41 2.66
CA GLN A 402 -19.13 -3.01 1.65
C GLN A 402 -18.73 -2.58 0.23
N LEU A 403 -18.40 -1.30 0.03
CA LEU A 403 -17.89 -0.79 -1.25
C LEU A 403 -16.57 -1.49 -1.63
N TRP A 404 -15.66 -1.64 -0.69
CA TRP A 404 -14.42 -2.39 -0.88
C TRP A 404 -14.69 -3.85 -1.28
N MET A 405 -15.57 -4.57 -0.56
CA MET A 405 -15.86 -5.97 -0.85
C MET A 405 -16.66 -6.19 -2.14
N ARG A 406 -17.53 -5.26 -2.55
CA ARG A 406 -18.39 -5.40 -3.74
C ARG A 406 -17.76 -4.83 -4.99
N SER A 407 -17.01 -3.74 -4.88
CA SER A 407 -16.50 -2.97 -6.03
C SER A 407 -14.98 -2.81 -6.03
N GLY A 408 -14.29 -3.09 -4.92
CA GLY A 408 -12.85 -2.85 -4.80
C GLY A 408 -12.47 -1.37 -4.83
N THR A 409 -13.38 -0.46 -4.47
CA THR A 409 -13.07 0.98 -4.42
C THR A 409 -12.77 1.43 -3.00
N LEU A 410 -11.69 2.20 -2.85
CA LEU A 410 -11.41 2.97 -1.64
C LEU A 410 -11.86 4.40 -1.91
N ASN A 411 -12.82 4.88 -1.13
CA ASN A 411 -13.23 6.28 -1.18
C ASN A 411 -12.81 6.95 0.12
N GLU A 412 -11.75 7.75 0.06
CA GLU A 412 -11.18 8.45 1.21
C GLU A 412 -12.19 9.43 1.84
N SER A 413 -13.16 9.93 1.05
CA SER A 413 -14.19 10.85 1.55
C SER A 413 -15.17 10.20 2.54
N LEU A 414 -15.28 8.86 2.54
CA LEU A 414 -16.17 8.11 3.43
C LEU A 414 -15.46 7.62 4.70
N GLY A 415 -14.18 7.98 4.88
CA GLY A 415 -13.34 7.60 6.00
C GLY A 415 -12.33 6.49 5.66
N SER A 416 -11.21 6.50 6.38
CA SER A 416 -10.15 5.49 6.26
C SER A 416 -10.56 4.15 6.87
N ILE A 417 -10.46 3.08 6.10
CA ILE A 417 -10.54 1.67 6.57
C ILE A 417 -9.11 1.21 6.95
N PHE A 418 -8.95 0.06 7.61
CA PHE A 418 -7.68 -0.66 7.78
C PHE A 418 -6.90 -1.01 6.50
N VAL A 419 -7.31 -0.52 5.33
CA VAL A 419 -6.67 -0.78 4.04
C VAL A 419 -6.06 0.51 3.53
N LYS A 420 -4.74 0.50 3.34
CA LYS A 420 -4.00 1.62 2.76
C LYS A 420 -3.49 1.24 1.37
N GLN A 421 -3.67 2.15 0.42
CA GLN A 421 -3.02 2.06 -0.88
C GLN A 421 -1.58 2.55 -0.74
N SER A 422 -0.62 1.75 -1.20
CA SER A 422 0.78 2.12 -1.27
C SER A 422 1.01 2.95 -2.53
N ASP A 423 1.81 4.02 -2.42
CA ASP A 423 2.24 4.84 -3.58
C ASP A 423 3.25 4.10 -4.48
N ALA A 424 3.61 2.86 -4.13
CA ALA A 424 4.66 2.09 -4.78
C ALA A 424 4.18 1.41 -6.08
N SER A 425 4.56 2.00 -7.20
CA SER A 425 4.57 1.46 -8.57
C SER A 425 3.21 1.09 -9.19
N THR A 426 2.99 1.56 -10.42
CA THR A 426 1.79 1.28 -11.22
C THR A 426 1.87 -0.03 -12.01
N ASP A 427 2.82 -0.93 -11.70
CA ASP A 427 2.98 -2.18 -12.44
C ASP A 427 1.91 -3.20 -12.01
N LEU A 428 1.08 -3.62 -12.96
CA LEU A 428 0.02 -4.61 -12.73
C LEU A 428 0.57 -5.95 -12.22
N LYS A 429 1.85 -6.26 -12.46
CA LYS A 429 2.49 -7.51 -12.03
C LYS A 429 2.72 -7.58 -10.52
N SER A 430 2.73 -6.45 -9.81
CA SER A 430 2.88 -6.40 -8.35
C SER A 430 1.61 -6.00 -7.61
N LEU A 431 0.49 -5.88 -8.33
CA LEU A 431 -0.82 -5.49 -7.80
C LEU A 431 -1.20 -6.24 -6.52
N TRP A 432 -1.01 -7.56 -6.50
CA TRP A 432 -1.45 -8.40 -5.38
C TRP A 432 -0.59 -8.23 -4.12
N ASN A 433 0.69 -7.89 -4.28
CA ASN A 433 1.70 -7.91 -3.21
C ASN A 433 2.10 -6.52 -2.70
N GLU A 434 2.10 -5.50 -3.58
CA GLU A 434 2.71 -4.19 -3.27
C GLU A 434 1.69 -3.05 -3.18
N TRP A 435 0.54 -3.13 -3.87
CA TRP A 435 -0.38 -1.99 -3.99
C TRP A 435 -1.21 -1.73 -2.74
N PHE A 436 -1.53 -2.77 -1.98
CA PHE A 436 -2.40 -2.66 -0.81
C PHE A 436 -1.74 -3.31 0.40
N VAL A 437 -1.78 -2.60 1.53
CA VAL A 437 -1.23 -3.05 2.79
C VAL A 437 -2.30 -2.90 3.87
N LEU A 438 -2.36 -3.88 4.78
CA LEU A 438 -3.15 -3.77 6.00
C LEU A 438 -2.46 -2.78 6.94
N GLU A 439 -3.16 -1.72 7.29
CA GLU A 439 -2.65 -0.73 8.23
C GLU A 439 -2.68 -1.30 9.65
N GLU A 440 -1.51 -1.34 10.29
CA GLU A 440 -1.34 -1.82 11.66
C GLU A 440 -0.79 -0.70 12.54
N VAL A 441 -1.48 -0.40 13.64
CA VAL A 441 -1.03 0.55 14.66
C VAL A 441 -0.70 -0.24 15.92
N SER A 442 0.55 -0.17 16.37
CA SER A 442 1.04 -0.90 17.56
C SER A 442 0.83 -2.43 17.51
N GLY A 443 0.96 -3.04 16.32
CA GLY A 443 0.81 -4.49 16.12
C GLY A 443 -0.64 -5.00 16.15
N LYS A 444 -1.62 -4.09 16.06
CA LYS A 444 -3.04 -4.41 15.88
C LYS A 444 -3.55 -3.73 14.61
N VAL A 445 -4.48 -4.40 13.91
CA VAL A 445 -5.11 -3.88 12.70
C VAL A 445 -5.83 -2.56 13.01
N TYR A 446 -5.70 -1.56 12.16
CA TYR A 446 -6.31 -0.24 12.32
C TYR A 446 -7.84 -0.27 12.15
N GLY A 447 -8.59 -0.52 13.22
CA GLY A 447 -10.05 -0.51 13.19
C GLY A 447 -10.70 -1.02 14.48
N PRO A 448 -12.05 -1.09 14.54
CA PRO A 448 -12.77 -1.58 15.71
C PRO A 448 -12.36 -3.01 16.10
N LYS A 449 -12.27 -3.28 17.40
CA LYS A 449 -11.72 -4.56 17.93
C LYS A 449 -12.47 -5.78 17.44
N PHE A 450 -13.80 -5.66 17.33
CA PHE A 450 -14.68 -6.75 16.91
C PHE A 450 -14.49 -7.14 15.42
N LEU A 451 -13.79 -6.33 14.61
CA LEU A 451 -13.54 -6.62 13.20
C LEU A 451 -12.19 -7.27 12.91
N HIS A 452 -11.25 -7.27 13.85
CA HIS A 452 -9.90 -7.82 13.63
C HIS A 452 -9.88 -9.25 13.08
N PRO A 453 -10.71 -10.21 13.56
CA PRO A 453 -10.69 -11.59 13.06
C PRO A 453 -11.05 -11.70 11.57
N ALA A 454 -11.91 -10.81 11.09
CA ALA A 454 -12.42 -10.83 9.72
C ALA A 454 -11.69 -9.85 8.79
N ALA A 455 -10.84 -8.96 9.32
CA ALA A 455 -10.11 -7.95 8.55
C ALA A 455 -9.27 -8.56 7.43
N GLY A 456 -8.57 -9.68 7.71
CA GLY A 456 -7.78 -10.38 6.69
C GLY A 456 -8.66 -10.87 5.52
N LYS A 457 -9.81 -11.49 5.81
CA LYS A 457 -10.74 -11.96 4.77
C LYS A 457 -11.30 -10.78 3.96
N ILE A 458 -11.71 -9.68 4.60
CA ILE A 458 -12.22 -8.48 3.92
C ILE A 458 -11.16 -7.90 2.98
N PHE A 459 -9.91 -7.83 3.44
CA PHE A 459 -8.78 -7.36 2.65
C PHE A 459 -8.56 -8.22 1.41
N THR A 460 -8.50 -9.54 1.57
CA THR A 460 -8.37 -10.46 0.42
C THR A 460 -9.53 -10.37 -0.56
N THR A 461 -10.77 -10.24 -0.07
CA THR A 461 -11.97 -10.10 -0.92
C THR A 461 -11.90 -8.85 -1.79
N GLY A 462 -11.54 -7.70 -1.22
CA GLY A 462 -11.44 -6.48 -2.03
C GLY A 462 -10.22 -6.49 -2.97
N LYS A 463 -9.09 -7.09 -2.59
CA LYS A 463 -7.97 -7.35 -3.53
C LYS A 463 -8.45 -8.19 -4.73
N SER A 464 -9.21 -9.25 -4.49
CA SER A 464 -9.81 -10.08 -5.54
C SER A 464 -10.72 -9.25 -6.45
N MET A 465 -11.53 -8.35 -5.89
CA MET A 465 -12.41 -7.48 -6.68
C MET A 465 -11.65 -6.47 -7.54
N ILE A 466 -10.59 -5.86 -7.02
CA ILE A 466 -9.71 -4.98 -7.81
C ILE A 466 -9.07 -5.74 -8.96
N PHE A 467 -8.57 -6.95 -8.67
CA PHE A 467 -7.97 -7.81 -9.68
C PHE A 467 -8.97 -8.12 -10.80
N LEU A 468 -10.21 -8.50 -10.45
CA LEU A 468 -11.30 -8.75 -11.40
C LEU A 468 -11.63 -7.49 -12.22
N ARG A 469 -11.61 -6.32 -11.61
CA ARG A 469 -11.85 -5.05 -12.31
C ARG A 469 -10.77 -4.77 -13.36
N HIS A 470 -9.50 -5.03 -13.05
CA HIS A 470 -8.40 -4.89 -14.01
C HIS A 470 -8.43 -5.96 -15.12
N LEU A 471 -9.12 -7.09 -14.91
CA LEU A 471 -9.44 -8.06 -15.96
C LEU A 471 -10.63 -7.62 -16.84
N GLY A 472 -11.30 -6.50 -16.52
CA GLY A 472 -12.43 -5.97 -17.27
C GLY A 472 -13.80 -6.49 -16.82
N ILE A 473 -13.87 -7.19 -15.69
CA ILE A 473 -15.12 -7.74 -15.15
C ILE A 473 -15.75 -6.72 -14.21
N THR A 474 -16.97 -6.29 -14.55
CA THR A 474 -17.70 -5.32 -13.74
C THR A 474 -18.34 -5.99 -12.53
N PRO A 475 -18.45 -5.28 -11.39
CA PRO A 475 -19.05 -5.83 -10.17
C PRO A 475 -20.54 -6.20 -10.34
N GLU A 476 -21.22 -5.61 -11.33
CA GLU A 476 -22.63 -5.89 -11.67
C GLU A 476 -22.84 -7.27 -12.32
N SER A 477 -21.81 -7.81 -12.98
CA SER A 477 -21.85 -9.15 -13.57
C SER A 477 -21.78 -10.27 -12.51
N LEU A 478 -21.39 -9.92 -11.29
CA LEU A 478 -21.26 -10.82 -10.17
C LEU A 478 -22.54 -10.80 -9.34
N ASN A 479 -23.05 -11.99 -8.98
CA ASN A 479 -24.33 -12.18 -8.28
C ASN A 479 -24.28 -11.74 -6.80
N PHE A 480 -23.89 -10.50 -6.50
CA PHE A 480 -23.94 -9.90 -5.16
C PHE A 480 -25.36 -9.53 -4.71
N ALA A 481 -26.36 -9.62 -5.60
CA ALA A 481 -27.75 -9.27 -5.34
C ALA A 481 -28.43 -10.06 -4.19
N LYS A 482 -27.78 -11.12 -3.68
CA LYS A 482 -28.23 -11.91 -2.53
C LYS A 482 -27.40 -11.71 -1.26
N ALA A 483 -26.42 -10.78 -1.26
CA ALA A 483 -25.59 -10.54 -0.09
C ALA A 483 -26.43 -9.88 1.02
N PRO A 484 -26.52 -10.47 2.23
CA PRO A 484 -27.32 -9.92 3.32
C PRO A 484 -26.83 -8.51 3.67
N ALA A 485 -27.76 -7.60 3.95
CA ALA A 485 -27.41 -6.36 4.61
C ALA A 485 -27.11 -6.66 6.10
N ILE A 486 -26.32 -5.81 6.75
CA ILE A 486 -26.15 -5.87 8.22
C ILE A 486 -27.03 -4.77 8.79
N GLY A 487 -28.34 -4.98 8.77
CA GLY A 487 -29.31 -4.15 9.47
C GLY A 487 -29.61 -4.67 10.86
N TYR A 488 -30.10 -3.80 11.74
CA TYR A 488 -30.67 -4.21 13.04
C TYR A 488 -31.75 -5.29 12.86
N GLU A 489 -32.56 -5.18 11.80
CA GLU A 489 -33.67 -6.09 11.50
C GLU A 489 -33.22 -7.46 10.98
N ASP A 490 -32.03 -7.56 10.37
CA ASP A 490 -31.46 -8.83 9.88
C ASP A 490 -30.86 -9.67 11.02
N ILE A 491 -30.36 -9.03 12.07
CA ILE A 491 -29.73 -9.68 13.24
C ILE A 491 -30.76 -9.92 14.35
N PHE A 492 -31.75 -9.04 14.47
CA PHE A 492 -32.87 -9.16 15.41
C PHE A 492 -34.21 -9.18 14.66
N PRO A 493 -34.59 -10.32 14.05
CA PRO A 493 -35.91 -10.46 13.46
C PRO A 493 -36.98 -10.29 14.55
N THR A 494 -37.98 -9.45 14.27
CA THR A 494 -39.08 -9.09 15.19
C THR A 494 -39.85 -10.30 15.72
N ASP A 495 -39.75 -11.44 15.05
CA ASP A 495 -40.65 -12.57 15.24
C ASP A 495 -40.12 -13.64 16.20
N ASN A 496 -38.84 -13.65 16.58
CA ASN A 496 -38.28 -14.55 17.61
C ASN A 496 -36.88 -14.09 18.10
N PRO A 497 -36.77 -13.30 19.19
CA PRO A 497 -35.49 -13.09 19.82
C PRO A 497 -35.15 -14.36 20.60
N SER A 498 -34.28 -15.23 20.09
CA SER A 498 -33.69 -16.27 20.94
C SER A 498 -32.83 -15.56 21.99
N PRO A 499 -33.29 -15.40 23.25
CA PRO A 499 -32.70 -14.45 24.19
C PRO A 499 -31.44 -15.00 24.89
N LEU A 500 -30.97 -16.16 24.44
CA LEU A 500 -29.87 -16.91 25.07
C LEU A 500 -28.52 -16.71 24.39
N VAL A 501 -28.47 -16.08 23.21
CA VAL A 501 -27.21 -15.83 22.50
C VAL A 501 -26.73 -14.39 22.77
N PRO A 502 -25.49 -14.20 23.23
CA PRO A 502 -24.90 -12.87 23.38
C PRO A 502 -24.87 -12.09 22.06
N PHE A 503 -25.08 -10.78 22.14
CA PHE A 503 -25.03 -9.83 21.03
C PHE A 503 -23.71 -9.93 20.27
N SER A 504 -22.60 -10.10 20.99
CA SER A 504 -21.28 -10.32 20.41
C SER A 504 -21.26 -11.49 19.43
N GLY A 505 -21.79 -12.65 19.83
CA GLY A 505 -21.84 -13.85 19.00
C GLY A 505 -22.82 -13.73 17.82
N LEU A 506 -23.93 -12.99 17.98
CA LEU A 506 -24.86 -12.73 16.88
C LEU A 506 -24.24 -11.82 15.82
N LEU A 507 -23.60 -10.74 16.24
CA LEU A 507 -22.92 -9.81 15.34
C LEU A 507 -21.77 -10.50 14.60
N GLU A 508 -20.92 -11.24 15.32
CA GLU A 508 -19.80 -12.00 14.74
C GLU A 508 -20.29 -13.01 13.69
N ARG A 509 -21.35 -13.77 14.00
CA ARG A 509 -21.93 -14.74 13.07
C ARG A 509 -22.50 -14.10 11.82
N ALA A 510 -23.29 -13.03 11.97
CA ALA A 510 -23.87 -12.31 10.83
C ALA A 510 -22.78 -11.70 9.95
N PHE A 511 -21.75 -11.12 10.58
CA PHE A 511 -20.61 -10.54 9.88
C PHE A 511 -19.78 -11.60 9.16
N GLU A 512 -19.47 -12.71 9.82
CA GLU A 512 -18.73 -13.81 9.22
C GLU A 512 -19.49 -14.42 8.04
N GLN A 513 -20.82 -14.55 8.14
CA GLN A 513 -21.65 -15.00 7.02
C GLN A 513 -21.56 -14.03 5.83
N LEU A 514 -21.70 -12.72 6.06
CA LEU A 514 -21.57 -11.73 5.00
C LEU A 514 -20.19 -11.77 4.33
N VAL A 515 -19.13 -11.78 5.14
CA VAL A 515 -17.75 -11.79 4.63
C VAL A 515 -17.48 -13.08 3.87
N ASN A 516 -17.89 -14.24 4.38
CA ASN A 516 -17.68 -15.52 3.70
C ASN A 516 -18.46 -15.62 2.39
N VAL A 517 -19.70 -15.10 2.33
CA VAL A 517 -20.48 -15.07 1.08
C VAL A 517 -19.79 -14.19 0.04
N ASN A 518 -19.41 -12.96 0.40
CA ASN A 518 -18.75 -12.06 -0.55
C ASN A 518 -17.37 -12.59 -0.98
N HIS A 519 -16.61 -13.15 -0.05
CA HIS A 519 -15.31 -13.75 -0.32
C HIS A 519 -15.41 -14.95 -1.25
N THR A 520 -16.34 -15.88 -1.00
CA THR A 520 -16.52 -17.05 -1.88
C THR A 520 -16.97 -16.66 -3.27
N ILE A 521 -17.84 -15.65 -3.42
CA ILE A 521 -18.23 -15.11 -4.74
C ILE A 521 -17.02 -14.51 -5.46
N ALA A 522 -16.29 -13.60 -4.82
CA ALA A 522 -15.14 -12.92 -5.43
C ALA A 522 -14.00 -13.89 -5.76
N SER A 523 -13.63 -14.76 -4.82
CA SER A 523 -12.56 -15.76 -5.00
C SER A 523 -12.93 -16.81 -6.05
N SER A 524 -14.17 -17.32 -6.06
CA SER A 524 -14.59 -18.28 -7.08
C SER A 524 -14.60 -17.66 -8.48
N ALA A 525 -15.14 -16.44 -8.63
CA ALA A 525 -15.13 -15.73 -9.90
C ALA A 525 -13.69 -15.52 -10.41
N LEU A 526 -12.80 -14.97 -9.56
CA LEU A 526 -11.41 -14.75 -9.90
C LEU A 526 -10.70 -16.03 -10.32
N ARG A 527 -10.97 -17.14 -9.63
CA ARG A 527 -10.40 -18.44 -10.00
C ARG A 527 -10.92 -18.96 -11.33
N THR A 528 -12.23 -18.85 -11.59
CA THR A 528 -12.78 -19.27 -12.88
C THR A 528 -12.17 -18.50 -14.04
N GLU A 529 -11.84 -17.23 -13.83
CA GLU A 529 -11.16 -16.40 -14.83
C GLU A 529 -9.68 -16.75 -14.95
N LEU A 530 -8.99 -16.96 -13.83
CA LEU A 530 -7.59 -17.42 -13.86
C LEU A 530 -7.44 -18.76 -14.61
N ASP A 531 -8.41 -19.66 -14.43
CA ASP A 531 -8.46 -20.98 -15.08
C ASP A 531 -8.81 -20.89 -16.56
N LYS A 532 -9.81 -20.07 -16.95
CA LYS A 532 -10.34 -20.04 -18.32
C LYS A 532 -9.67 -19.00 -19.22
N THR A 533 -9.46 -17.77 -18.74
CA THR A 533 -9.12 -16.62 -19.58
C THR A 533 -7.67 -16.18 -19.40
N CYS A 534 -7.10 -16.30 -18.20
CA CYS A 534 -5.75 -15.80 -17.91
C CYS A 534 -4.60 -16.79 -18.25
N GLY A 535 -4.93 -18.01 -18.71
CA GLY A 535 -3.94 -18.99 -19.16
C GLY A 535 -2.96 -19.42 -18.06
N LEU A 536 -3.40 -19.50 -16.80
CA LEU A 536 -2.55 -19.90 -15.67
C LEU A 536 -1.92 -21.28 -15.91
N TRP A 537 -2.74 -22.27 -16.27
CA TRP A 537 -2.29 -23.64 -16.50
C TRP A 537 -1.38 -23.77 -17.72
N LEU A 538 -1.64 -22.98 -18.76
CA LEU A 538 -0.78 -22.88 -19.94
C LEU A 538 0.59 -22.31 -19.57
N SER A 539 0.61 -21.25 -18.75
CA SER A 539 1.84 -20.64 -18.25
C SER A 539 2.63 -21.61 -17.34
N MET A 540 1.95 -22.38 -16.51
CA MET A 540 2.61 -23.42 -15.70
C MET A 540 3.19 -24.54 -16.55
N GLU A 541 2.45 -25.00 -17.56
CA GLU A 541 2.96 -25.98 -18.52
C GLU A 541 4.13 -25.44 -19.35
N ALA A 542 4.08 -24.17 -19.75
CA ALA A 542 5.18 -23.46 -20.37
C ALA A 542 6.45 -23.47 -19.50
N LEU A 543 6.33 -23.18 -18.19
CA LEU A 543 7.45 -23.25 -17.26
C LEU A 543 8.03 -24.67 -17.16
N ASP A 544 7.18 -25.70 -17.20
CA ASP A 544 7.63 -27.09 -17.17
C ASP A 544 8.47 -27.45 -18.42
N TYR A 545 8.07 -26.98 -19.61
CA TYR A 545 8.83 -27.21 -20.84
C TYR A 545 10.14 -26.41 -20.89
N ILE A 546 10.11 -25.12 -20.52
CA ILE A 546 11.28 -24.23 -20.61
C ILE A 546 12.32 -24.58 -19.54
N TYR A 547 11.90 -24.69 -18.28
CA TYR A 547 12.83 -24.77 -17.14
C TYR A 547 13.01 -26.17 -16.58
N LEU A 548 11.95 -26.97 -16.55
CA LEU A 548 11.95 -28.26 -15.85
C LEU A 548 12.22 -29.47 -16.75
N GLY A 549 12.35 -29.25 -18.07
CA GLY A 549 12.81 -30.28 -19.00
C GLY A 549 11.80 -31.38 -19.30
N LYS A 550 10.49 -31.04 -19.34
CA LYS A 550 9.41 -31.98 -19.67
C LYS A 550 9.60 -32.69 -21.02
N ASP A 551 10.01 -31.96 -22.06
CA ASP A 551 10.45 -32.55 -23.34
C ASP A 551 11.92 -32.22 -23.60
N ILE A 552 12.76 -33.26 -23.49
CA ILE A 552 14.19 -33.12 -23.67
C ILE A 552 14.58 -32.93 -25.14
N ALA A 553 13.77 -33.41 -26.09
CA ALA A 553 14.12 -33.39 -27.51
C ALA A 553 14.25 -31.96 -28.03
N LEU A 554 13.34 -31.08 -27.60
CA LEU A 554 13.34 -29.67 -27.97
C LEU A 554 14.53 -28.91 -27.37
N LEU A 555 14.77 -29.13 -26.09
CA LEU A 555 15.93 -28.56 -25.39
C LEU A 555 17.24 -29.07 -26.00
N MET A 556 17.31 -30.33 -26.41
CA MET A 556 18.51 -30.91 -27.03
C MET A 556 18.88 -30.24 -28.34
N VAL A 557 17.92 -29.80 -29.17
CA VAL A 557 18.23 -29.08 -30.42
C VAL A 557 18.98 -27.77 -30.12
N VAL A 558 18.51 -27.03 -29.12
CA VAL A 558 19.14 -25.78 -28.69
C VAL A 558 20.48 -26.04 -28.01
N ASP A 559 20.49 -26.97 -27.05
CA ASP A 559 21.68 -27.35 -26.29
C ASP A 559 22.80 -27.81 -27.22
N GLN A 560 22.53 -28.66 -28.21
CA GLN A 560 23.53 -29.12 -29.18
C GLN A 560 24.17 -27.97 -29.96
N ARG A 561 23.38 -26.99 -30.43
CA ARG A 561 23.91 -25.81 -31.13
C ARG A 561 24.82 -25.00 -30.23
N ILE A 562 24.39 -24.74 -28.99
CA ILE A 562 25.18 -23.97 -28.00
C ILE A 562 26.48 -24.72 -27.68
N PHE A 563 26.38 -26.02 -27.39
CA PHE A 563 27.49 -26.88 -27.03
C PHE A 563 28.53 -27.00 -28.14
N ASP A 564 28.10 -27.11 -29.41
CA ASP A 564 29.02 -27.11 -30.55
C ASP A 564 29.73 -25.77 -30.76
N LEU A 565 29.06 -24.64 -30.50
CA LEU A 565 29.69 -23.32 -30.58
C LEU A 565 30.75 -23.13 -29.49
N ILE A 566 30.46 -23.60 -28.26
CA ILE A 566 31.42 -23.60 -27.15
C ILE A 566 32.62 -24.51 -27.48
N ASP A 567 32.39 -25.73 -27.97
CA ASP A 567 33.45 -26.68 -28.34
C ASP A 567 34.38 -26.12 -29.43
N LYS A 568 33.81 -25.40 -30.40
CA LYS A 568 34.54 -24.76 -31.51
C LYS A 568 35.23 -23.45 -31.11
N GLY A 569 35.07 -22.99 -29.87
CA GLY A 569 35.68 -21.75 -29.38
C GLY A 569 35.13 -20.48 -30.04
N ARG A 570 33.94 -20.53 -30.66
CA ARG A 570 33.36 -19.37 -31.33
C ARG A 570 32.67 -18.48 -30.33
N GLN A 571 33.08 -17.22 -30.21
CA GLN A 571 32.50 -16.29 -29.22
C GLN A 571 31.01 -15.96 -29.44
N SER A 572 30.43 -16.26 -30.61
CA SER A 572 29.01 -16.06 -30.88
C SER A 572 28.06 -16.97 -30.07
N TRP A 573 28.58 -17.89 -29.25
CA TRP A 573 27.77 -18.79 -28.40
C TRP A 573 26.92 -18.04 -27.36
N ASN A 574 27.33 -16.82 -26.98
CA ASN A 574 26.67 -15.99 -25.97
C ASN A 574 25.85 -14.82 -26.57
N ASP A 575 25.63 -14.82 -27.88
CA ASP A 575 24.84 -13.77 -28.53
C ASP A 575 23.36 -13.89 -28.15
N ARG A 576 22.85 -12.84 -27.50
CA ARG A 576 21.47 -12.74 -27.03
C ARG A 576 20.46 -13.01 -28.15
N PHE A 577 20.67 -12.45 -29.34
CA PHE A 577 19.70 -12.51 -30.42
C PHE A 577 19.65 -13.92 -31.02
N LEU A 578 20.82 -14.50 -31.32
CA LEU A 578 20.95 -15.86 -31.82
C LEU A 578 20.35 -16.88 -30.83
N LEU A 579 20.64 -16.73 -29.53
CA LEU A 579 20.09 -17.62 -28.50
C LEU A 579 18.57 -17.50 -28.40
N THR A 580 18.04 -16.27 -28.46
CA THR A 580 16.60 -16.01 -28.43
C THR A 580 15.92 -16.61 -29.65
N GLU A 581 16.45 -16.38 -30.85
CA GLU A 581 15.92 -16.96 -32.10
C GLU A 581 15.93 -18.49 -32.07
N ASN A 582 17.03 -19.10 -31.62
CA ASN A 582 17.12 -20.56 -31.50
C ASN A 582 16.09 -21.13 -30.53
N LEU A 583 15.89 -20.50 -29.37
CA LEU A 583 14.89 -20.93 -28.41
C LEU A 583 13.47 -20.73 -28.97
N GLN A 584 13.19 -19.58 -29.58
CA GLN A 584 11.88 -19.29 -30.19
C GLN A 584 11.56 -20.25 -31.34
N GLN A 585 12.53 -20.59 -32.18
CA GLN A 585 12.37 -21.60 -33.22
C GLN A 585 12.10 -22.99 -32.64
N ALA A 586 12.82 -23.36 -31.58
CA ALA A 586 12.66 -24.67 -30.94
C ALA A 586 11.29 -24.80 -30.25
N PHE A 587 10.80 -23.76 -29.59
CA PHE A 587 9.55 -23.79 -28.83
C PHE A 587 8.31 -23.31 -29.61
N GLY A 588 8.48 -22.70 -30.77
CA GLY A 588 7.40 -22.04 -31.53
C GLY A 588 6.31 -22.97 -32.08
N HIS A 589 6.51 -24.29 -32.04
CA HIS A 589 5.51 -25.27 -32.46
C HIS A 589 4.56 -25.68 -31.32
N LEU A 590 4.81 -25.26 -30.07
CA LEU A 590 4.00 -25.62 -28.91
C LEU A 590 2.85 -24.64 -28.69
N LEU A 591 1.63 -25.15 -28.60
CA LEU A 591 0.41 -24.34 -28.41
C LEU A 591 0.33 -23.66 -27.03
N CYS A 592 1.03 -24.17 -26.02
CA CYS A 592 1.07 -23.60 -24.68
C CYS A 592 2.05 -22.42 -24.53
N LEU A 593 2.86 -22.15 -25.56
CA LEU A 593 3.95 -21.16 -25.52
C LEU A 593 3.74 -20.04 -26.54
N ASP A 594 3.78 -18.81 -26.04
CA ASP A 594 3.98 -17.64 -26.87
C ASP A 594 5.50 -17.40 -27.00
N ALA A 595 6.06 -17.78 -28.15
CA ALA A 595 7.49 -17.66 -28.42
C ALA A 595 8.00 -16.22 -28.28
N SER A 596 7.16 -15.21 -28.56
CA SER A 596 7.55 -13.80 -28.46
C SER A 596 7.95 -13.36 -27.04
N ARG A 597 7.48 -14.07 -26.02
CA ARG A 597 7.73 -13.76 -24.60
C ARG A 597 8.98 -14.41 -24.05
N LEU A 598 9.63 -15.27 -24.83
CA LEU A 598 10.83 -15.97 -24.44
C LEU A 598 12.05 -15.16 -24.88
N ILE A 599 12.91 -14.85 -23.92
CA ILE A 599 14.08 -14.00 -24.12
C ILE A 599 15.29 -14.68 -23.48
N ALA A 600 16.37 -14.89 -24.25
CA ALA A 600 17.64 -15.27 -23.66
C ALA A 600 18.33 -14.04 -23.07
N ARG A 601 18.91 -14.16 -21.88
CA ARG A 601 19.84 -13.21 -21.29
C ARG A 601 21.21 -13.88 -21.16
N SER A 602 22.24 -13.17 -21.59
CA SER A 602 23.62 -13.63 -21.44
C SER A 602 24.51 -12.56 -20.83
N ILE A 603 25.40 -13.01 -19.93
CA ILE A 603 26.48 -12.20 -19.36
C ILE A 603 27.65 -12.21 -20.34
N LYS A 604 28.17 -11.04 -20.71
CA LYS A 604 29.36 -10.95 -21.56
C LYS A 604 30.56 -11.56 -20.83
N VAL A 605 31.10 -12.64 -21.40
CA VAL A 605 32.31 -13.30 -20.88
C VAL A 605 33.51 -12.78 -21.68
N PRO A 606 34.52 -12.18 -21.04
CA PRO A 606 35.71 -11.71 -21.75
C PRO A 606 36.52 -12.90 -22.32
N PRO A 607 37.28 -12.70 -23.41
CA PRO A 607 37.99 -13.76 -24.13
C PRO A 607 38.88 -14.63 -23.23
N ARG A 608 39.61 -14.01 -22.30
CA ARG A 608 40.52 -14.71 -21.38
C ARG A 608 39.79 -15.62 -20.40
N GLU A 609 38.62 -15.21 -19.93
CA GLU A 609 37.78 -16.03 -19.06
C GLU A 609 37.07 -17.12 -19.85
N PHE A 610 36.68 -16.84 -21.09
CA PHE A 610 36.11 -17.85 -21.99
C PHE A 610 37.09 -18.99 -22.23
N GLU A 611 38.36 -18.71 -22.51
CA GLU A 611 39.40 -19.74 -22.72
C GLU A 611 39.61 -20.62 -21.47
N ARG A 612 39.52 -20.04 -20.27
CA ARG A 612 39.66 -20.77 -19.00
C ARG A 612 38.44 -21.63 -18.67
N HIS A 613 37.25 -21.14 -19.00
CA HIS A 613 35.98 -21.74 -18.56
C HIS A 613 35.26 -22.54 -19.64
N CYS A 614 35.67 -22.50 -20.92
CA CYS A 614 35.02 -23.26 -22.01
C CYS A 614 35.08 -24.78 -21.79
N ARG A 615 36.03 -25.26 -20.98
CA ARG A 615 36.18 -26.66 -20.55
C ARG A 615 35.58 -26.96 -19.18
N SER A 616 34.79 -26.05 -18.63
CA SER A 616 34.00 -26.27 -17.43
C SER A 616 32.51 -26.10 -17.75
N VAL A 617 31.68 -26.85 -17.04
CA VAL A 617 30.22 -26.75 -17.12
C VAL A 617 29.71 -25.48 -16.44
N LYS A 618 30.55 -24.81 -15.64
CA LYS A 618 30.24 -23.54 -14.96
C LYS A 618 30.00 -22.38 -15.93
N ILE A 619 30.56 -22.45 -17.15
CA ILE A 619 30.35 -21.43 -18.19
C ILE A 619 28.87 -21.20 -18.52
N LEU A 620 28.04 -22.24 -18.38
CA LEU A 620 26.60 -22.17 -18.65
C LEU A 620 25.83 -21.29 -17.66
N LYS A 621 26.43 -20.92 -16.52
CA LYS A 621 25.85 -19.93 -15.59
C LYS A 621 25.78 -18.52 -16.20
N ALA A 622 26.55 -18.26 -17.27
CA ALA A 622 26.46 -17.01 -18.02
C ALA A 622 25.20 -16.92 -18.90
N LEU A 623 24.42 -18.00 -19.02
CA LEU A 623 23.18 -18.06 -19.77
C LEU A 623 21.98 -18.13 -18.81
N SER A 624 20.95 -17.35 -19.11
CA SER A 624 19.67 -17.39 -18.41
C SER A 624 18.54 -17.23 -19.44
N VAL A 625 17.45 -17.94 -19.23
CA VAL A 625 16.24 -17.82 -20.07
C VAL A 625 15.18 -17.12 -19.26
N ASP A 626 14.59 -16.07 -19.81
CA ASP A 626 13.45 -15.38 -19.23
C ASP A 626 12.20 -15.72 -20.02
N TYR A 627 11.14 -16.00 -19.27
CA TYR A 627 9.80 -16.11 -19.80
C TYR A 627 8.93 -15.00 -19.20
N VAL A 628 8.48 -14.06 -20.04
CA VAL A 628 7.64 -12.95 -19.60
C VAL A 628 6.22 -13.45 -19.39
N LEU A 629 5.82 -13.59 -18.13
CA LEU A 629 4.47 -14.00 -17.75
C LEU A 629 3.44 -12.88 -18.00
N PRO A 630 2.19 -13.24 -18.37
CA PRO A 630 1.05 -12.34 -18.25
C PRO A 630 0.98 -11.72 -16.85
N TRP A 631 0.54 -10.46 -16.75
CA TRP A 631 0.41 -9.80 -15.45
C TRP A 631 -0.47 -10.57 -14.45
N PRO A 632 -1.59 -11.23 -14.83
CA PRO A 632 -2.40 -11.95 -13.85
C PRO A 632 -1.65 -13.13 -13.22
N VAL A 633 -0.86 -13.84 -14.03
CA VAL A 633 -0.06 -14.99 -13.60
C VAL A 633 1.18 -14.55 -12.82
N ALA A 634 1.79 -13.42 -13.18
CA ALA A 634 2.95 -12.85 -12.50
C ALA A 634 2.66 -12.44 -11.04
N ASN A 635 1.39 -12.16 -10.70
CA ASN A 635 0.98 -11.93 -9.32
C ASN A 635 0.96 -13.21 -8.47
N ILE A 636 0.77 -14.37 -9.10
CA ILE A 636 0.75 -15.68 -8.44
C ILE A 636 2.17 -16.27 -8.38
N ILE A 637 2.89 -16.22 -9.50
CA ILE A 637 4.26 -16.71 -9.65
C ILE A 637 5.22 -15.58 -9.33
N SER A 638 5.80 -15.62 -8.13
CA SER A 638 6.69 -14.56 -7.65
C SER A 638 7.98 -14.45 -8.48
N LYS A 639 8.57 -13.25 -8.49
CA LYS A 639 9.89 -13.01 -9.08
C LYS A 639 10.98 -13.91 -8.47
N GLN A 640 10.88 -14.16 -7.16
CA GLN A 640 11.79 -15.08 -6.45
C GLN A 640 11.69 -16.50 -7.01
N ALA A 641 10.47 -16.98 -7.28
CA ALA A 641 10.29 -18.32 -7.81
C ALA A 641 10.87 -18.49 -9.22
N MET A 642 10.78 -17.46 -10.06
CA MET A 642 11.39 -17.46 -11.40
C MET A 642 12.92 -17.63 -11.34
N PHE A 643 13.60 -17.03 -10.35
CA PHE A 643 15.02 -17.26 -10.16
C PHE A 643 15.33 -18.71 -9.79
N THR A 644 14.49 -19.36 -8.98
CA THR A 644 14.67 -20.78 -8.65
C THR A 644 14.49 -21.67 -9.89
N TYR A 645 13.48 -21.43 -10.73
CA TYR A 645 13.31 -22.13 -12.01
C TYR A 645 14.53 -21.98 -12.92
N GLN A 646 15.09 -20.77 -13.02
CA GLN A 646 16.30 -20.52 -13.80
C GLN A 646 17.49 -21.32 -13.27
N ARG A 647 17.72 -21.32 -11.95
CA ARG A 647 18.81 -22.08 -11.32
C ARG A 647 18.70 -23.58 -11.60
N VAL A 648 17.47 -24.12 -11.53
CA VAL A 648 17.18 -25.53 -11.83
C VAL A 648 17.46 -25.83 -13.30
N SER A 649 16.97 -25.00 -14.21
CA SER A 649 17.19 -25.17 -15.65
C SER A 649 18.67 -25.13 -16.01
N THR A 650 19.42 -24.17 -15.46
CA THR A 650 20.87 -24.11 -15.62
C THR A 650 21.52 -25.41 -15.13
N PHE A 651 21.19 -25.89 -13.93
CA PHE A 651 21.75 -27.14 -13.41
C PHE A 651 21.42 -28.36 -14.29
N LEU A 652 20.19 -28.47 -14.79
CA LEU A 652 19.83 -29.53 -15.74
C LEU A 652 20.60 -29.42 -17.06
N MET A 653 20.80 -28.20 -17.58
CA MET A 653 21.62 -27.94 -18.77
C MET A 653 23.08 -28.36 -18.54
N GLN A 654 23.61 -28.15 -17.33
CA GLN A 654 24.96 -28.59 -16.95
C GLN A 654 25.09 -30.13 -17.01
N ILE A 655 24.10 -30.87 -16.51
CA ILE A 655 24.09 -32.34 -16.60
C ILE A 655 24.01 -32.79 -18.07
N ARG A 656 23.14 -32.15 -18.86
CA ARG A 656 23.00 -32.45 -20.30
C ARG A 656 24.28 -32.15 -21.09
N ARG A 657 25.02 -31.10 -20.73
CA ARG A 657 26.34 -30.79 -21.31
C ARG A 657 27.35 -31.91 -21.07
N ALA A 658 27.47 -32.39 -19.84
CA ALA A 658 28.39 -33.48 -19.51
C ALA A 658 28.01 -34.77 -20.26
N LYS A 659 26.72 -35.07 -20.37
CA LYS A 659 26.20 -36.22 -21.12
C LYS A 659 26.50 -36.11 -22.62
N TYR A 660 26.16 -34.97 -23.24
CA TYR A 660 26.39 -34.71 -24.66
C TYR A 660 27.86 -34.91 -25.05
N VAL A 661 28.77 -34.37 -24.23
CA VAL A 661 30.22 -34.48 -24.47
C VAL A 661 30.66 -35.96 -24.46
N LEU A 662 30.20 -36.77 -23.50
CA LEU A 662 30.53 -38.20 -23.43
C LEU A 662 29.91 -39.07 -24.54
N GLU A 663 28.74 -38.67 -25.06
CA GLU A 663 28.05 -39.37 -26.15
C GLU A 663 28.69 -39.07 -27.52
N LYS A 664 29.05 -37.80 -27.78
CA LYS A 664 29.72 -37.37 -29.01
C LYS A 664 31.00 -38.14 -29.31
N GLN A 665 31.74 -38.54 -28.28
CA GLN A 665 32.97 -39.33 -28.43
C GLN A 665 32.72 -40.73 -29.03
N SER A 666 31.57 -41.34 -28.74
CA SER A 666 31.24 -42.68 -29.23
C SER A 666 31.18 -42.71 -30.75
N PHE A 667 30.64 -41.67 -31.37
CA PHE A 667 30.53 -41.54 -32.83
C PHE A 667 31.88 -41.30 -33.52
N SER A 668 32.82 -40.65 -32.81
CA SER A 668 34.16 -40.38 -33.33
C SER A 668 35.04 -41.64 -33.34
N LYS A 669 34.90 -42.52 -32.34
CA LYS A 669 35.63 -43.81 -32.27
C LYS A 669 35.23 -44.79 -33.38
N SER A 670 33.92 -44.90 -33.68
CA SER A 670 33.38 -45.90 -34.64
C SER A 670 33.88 -45.74 -36.08
N ARG A 671 34.43 -44.58 -36.46
CA ARG A 671 34.98 -44.36 -37.82
C ARG A 671 36.44 -44.75 -37.96
N CYS A 672 37.21 -44.79 -36.86
CA CYS A 672 38.67 -44.95 -36.93
C CYS A 672 39.18 -46.36 -36.58
N PHE A 673 38.41 -47.13 -35.79
CA PHE A 673 38.90 -48.36 -35.13
C PHE A 673 38.39 -49.67 -35.75
N ARG A 674 38.09 -49.70 -37.06
CA ARG A 674 37.53 -50.93 -37.67
C ARG A 674 38.53 -52.08 -37.86
N LEU A 675 39.81 -51.96 -37.48
CA LEU A 675 40.80 -52.99 -37.82
C LEU A 675 41.84 -53.44 -36.76
N GLU A 676 41.81 -53.03 -35.48
CA GLU A 676 42.84 -53.49 -34.51
C GLU A 676 42.30 -53.90 -33.13
N THR A 677 43.03 -54.81 -32.47
CA THR A 677 42.74 -55.45 -31.19
C THR A 677 42.65 -54.41 -30.06
N TYR A 678 41.59 -54.46 -29.22
CA TYR A 678 41.41 -53.52 -28.11
C TYR A 678 42.55 -53.60 -27.09
N THR A 679 43.18 -52.46 -26.77
CA THR A 679 44.21 -52.41 -25.72
C THR A 679 43.57 -52.41 -24.32
N ARG A 680 44.33 -52.81 -23.30
CA ARG A 680 43.89 -52.75 -21.89
C ARG A 680 43.48 -51.33 -21.45
N GLU A 681 44.08 -50.32 -22.05
CA GLU A 681 43.79 -48.90 -21.78
C GLU A 681 42.46 -48.47 -22.41
N ASP A 682 42.09 -49.04 -23.56
CA ASP A 682 40.78 -48.84 -24.19
C ASP A 682 39.66 -49.41 -23.33
N VAL A 683 39.85 -50.62 -22.79
CA VAL A 683 38.90 -51.26 -21.87
C VAL A 683 38.68 -50.39 -20.62
N LEU A 684 39.76 -49.85 -20.03
CA LEU A 684 39.66 -48.91 -18.91
C LEU A 684 38.89 -47.65 -19.31
N SER A 685 39.16 -47.08 -20.49
CA SER A 685 38.43 -45.90 -20.98
C SER A 685 36.92 -46.16 -21.16
N PHE A 686 36.55 -47.33 -21.69
CA PHE A 686 35.14 -47.71 -21.86
C PHE A 686 34.45 -47.88 -20.51
N SER A 687 35.14 -48.50 -19.53
CA SER A 687 34.60 -48.67 -18.18
C SER A 687 34.33 -47.33 -17.48
N ILE A 688 35.26 -46.37 -17.58
CA ILE A 688 35.11 -45.03 -17.00
C ILE A 688 33.96 -44.29 -17.69
N ARG A 689 33.89 -44.32 -19.03
CA ARG A 689 32.80 -43.69 -19.79
C ARG A 689 31.44 -44.25 -19.40
N HIS A 690 31.33 -45.57 -19.30
CA HIS A 690 30.09 -46.24 -18.93
C HIS A 690 29.65 -45.86 -17.51
N HIS A 691 30.60 -45.83 -16.56
CA HIS A 691 30.32 -45.42 -15.18
C HIS A 691 29.84 -43.95 -15.08
N LEU A 692 30.53 -43.03 -15.77
CA LEU A 692 30.14 -41.61 -15.79
C LEU A 692 28.77 -41.40 -16.46
N LEU A 693 28.50 -42.06 -17.59
CA LEU A 693 27.20 -41.96 -18.26
C LEU A 693 26.06 -42.52 -17.42
N TRP A 694 26.28 -43.65 -16.75
CA TRP A 694 25.31 -44.23 -15.84
C TRP A 694 25.00 -43.28 -14.67
N PHE A 695 26.03 -42.70 -14.04
CA PHE A 695 25.86 -41.72 -12.98
C PHE A 695 25.01 -40.54 -13.45
N LEU A 696 25.33 -39.95 -14.61
CA LEU A 696 24.57 -38.83 -15.19
C LEU A 696 23.13 -39.21 -15.52
N ASN A 697 22.90 -40.39 -16.09
CA ASN A 697 21.56 -40.84 -16.46
C ASN A 697 20.69 -41.09 -15.22
N ILE A 698 21.25 -41.68 -14.15
CA ILE A 698 20.52 -41.90 -12.90
C ILE A 698 20.22 -40.57 -12.21
N LEU A 699 21.21 -39.67 -12.13
CA LEU A 699 21.03 -38.36 -11.54
C LEU A 699 19.95 -37.58 -12.30
N TYR A 700 20.05 -37.52 -13.63
CA TYR A 700 19.07 -36.82 -14.47
C TYR A 700 17.67 -37.41 -14.31
N TYR A 701 17.54 -38.74 -14.40
CA TYR A 701 16.26 -39.44 -14.23
C TYR A 701 15.63 -39.17 -12.86
N HIS A 702 16.42 -39.20 -11.79
CA HIS A 702 15.91 -38.91 -10.45
C HIS A 702 15.42 -37.47 -10.34
N LEU A 703 16.19 -36.50 -10.83
CA LEU A 703 15.80 -35.09 -10.80
C LEU A 703 14.53 -34.84 -11.61
N THR A 704 14.43 -35.34 -12.85
CA THR A 704 13.29 -35.06 -13.72
C THR A 704 12.05 -35.91 -13.38
N GLU A 705 12.18 -37.23 -13.33
CA GLU A 705 11.02 -38.13 -13.20
C GLU A 705 10.57 -38.33 -11.76
N VAL A 706 11.51 -38.45 -10.81
CA VAL A 706 11.15 -38.71 -9.42
C VAL A 706 10.78 -37.42 -8.69
N VAL A 707 11.63 -36.40 -8.80
CA VAL A 707 11.48 -35.15 -8.03
C VAL A 707 10.56 -34.19 -8.75
N ILE A 708 10.96 -33.71 -9.93
CA ILE A 708 10.26 -32.63 -10.64
C ILE A 708 8.86 -33.04 -11.06
N SER A 709 8.70 -34.18 -11.74
CA SER A 709 7.39 -34.65 -12.24
C SER A 709 6.41 -34.92 -11.09
N SER A 710 6.85 -35.62 -10.03
CA SER A 710 6.02 -35.89 -8.85
C SER A 710 5.62 -34.61 -8.12
N SER A 711 6.58 -33.71 -7.87
CA SER A 711 6.33 -32.45 -7.18
C SER A 711 5.39 -31.53 -7.97
N SER A 712 5.59 -31.46 -9.30
CA SER A 712 4.75 -30.63 -10.19
C SER A 712 3.31 -31.15 -10.26
N ALA A 713 3.11 -32.47 -10.29
CA ALA A 713 1.78 -33.07 -10.23
C ALA A 713 1.07 -32.80 -8.89
N LYS A 714 1.80 -32.92 -7.76
CA LYS A 714 1.27 -32.60 -6.42
C LYS A 714 0.89 -31.12 -6.32
N MET A 715 1.75 -30.22 -6.79
CA MET A 715 1.50 -28.78 -6.83
C MET A 715 0.25 -28.46 -7.66
N ARG A 716 0.12 -28.99 -8.88
CA ARG A 716 -1.06 -28.76 -9.74
C ARG A 716 -2.36 -29.18 -9.04
N LYS A 717 -2.37 -30.35 -8.40
CA LYS A 717 -3.52 -30.81 -7.61
C LYS A 717 -3.82 -29.89 -6.44
N ALA A 718 -2.82 -29.52 -5.63
CA ALA A 718 -2.99 -28.63 -4.49
C ALA A 718 -3.46 -27.23 -4.91
N MET A 719 -2.92 -26.69 -6.01
CA MET A 719 -3.29 -25.38 -6.55
C MET A 719 -4.75 -25.37 -7.04
N SER A 720 -5.22 -26.45 -7.66
CA SER A 720 -6.65 -26.59 -8.03
C SER A 720 -7.59 -26.66 -6.83
N GLN A 721 -7.09 -27.07 -5.65
CA GLN A 721 -7.87 -27.20 -4.42
C GLN A 721 -7.78 -25.97 -3.50
N ALA A 722 -6.75 -25.12 -3.68
CA ALA A 722 -6.55 -23.90 -2.89
C ALA A 722 -7.78 -22.99 -3.03
N ARG A 723 -8.34 -22.47 -1.94
CA ARG A 723 -9.62 -21.72 -1.97
C ARG A 723 -9.49 -20.35 -2.66
N ASP A 724 -8.38 -19.67 -2.40
CA ASP A 724 -8.14 -18.26 -2.76
C ASP A 724 -6.74 -18.07 -3.37
N VAL A 725 -6.51 -16.90 -3.96
CA VAL A 725 -5.23 -16.56 -4.62
C VAL A 725 -4.05 -16.59 -3.66
N ASP A 726 -4.20 -16.13 -2.41
CA ASP A 726 -3.14 -16.23 -1.39
C ASP A 726 -2.77 -17.70 -1.10
N GLY A 727 -3.76 -18.59 -1.11
CA GLY A 727 -3.54 -20.03 -1.02
C GLY A 727 -2.77 -20.58 -2.22
N MET A 728 -3.07 -20.10 -3.44
CA MET A 728 -2.34 -20.48 -4.65
C MET A 728 -0.88 -20.02 -4.62
N ILE A 729 -0.62 -18.78 -4.16
CA ILE A 729 0.73 -18.23 -3.97
C ILE A 729 1.50 -19.07 -2.94
N SER A 730 0.88 -19.38 -1.81
CA SER A 730 1.51 -20.19 -0.76
C SER A 730 1.85 -21.61 -1.25
N VAL A 731 0.97 -22.24 -2.02
CA VAL A 731 1.21 -23.57 -2.61
C VAL A 731 2.38 -23.52 -3.59
N HIS A 732 2.42 -22.50 -4.46
CA HIS A 732 3.52 -22.34 -5.43
C HIS A 732 4.86 -22.03 -4.75
N GLY A 733 4.85 -21.18 -3.72
CA GLY A 733 6.02 -20.88 -2.90
C GLY A 733 6.58 -22.14 -2.24
N SER A 734 5.71 -22.94 -1.61
CA SER A 734 6.08 -24.21 -0.97
C SER A 734 6.61 -25.25 -1.98
N PHE A 735 6.03 -25.30 -3.17
CA PHE A 735 6.53 -26.13 -4.26
C PHE A 735 7.95 -25.70 -4.68
N THR A 736 8.18 -24.40 -4.83
CA THR A 736 9.46 -23.87 -5.30
C THR A 736 10.58 -24.08 -4.29
N THR A 737 10.31 -23.86 -3.00
CA THR A 737 11.29 -24.17 -1.93
C THR A 737 11.58 -25.66 -1.86
N SER A 738 10.54 -26.50 -1.92
CA SER A 738 10.70 -27.96 -1.97
C SER A 738 11.50 -28.43 -3.18
N LEU A 739 11.34 -27.77 -4.33
CA LEU A 739 12.07 -28.11 -5.55
C LEU A 739 13.55 -27.70 -5.41
N GLU A 740 13.84 -26.51 -4.87
CA GLU A 740 15.21 -26.06 -4.62
C GLU A 740 15.98 -27.01 -3.68
N GLU A 741 15.34 -27.47 -2.61
CA GLU A 741 15.93 -28.46 -1.69
C GLU A 741 16.15 -29.81 -2.36
N GLN A 742 15.13 -30.37 -3.02
CA GLN A 742 15.22 -31.71 -3.60
C GLN A 742 16.15 -31.79 -4.81
N CYS A 743 16.33 -30.69 -5.56
CA CYS A 743 17.27 -30.60 -6.66
C CYS A 743 18.73 -30.32 -6.24
N LEU A 744 19.03 -30.38 -4.93
CA LEU A 744 20.37 -30.12 -4.36
C LEU A 744 20.86 -28.68 -4.52
N LEU A 745 19.97 -27.71 -4.72
CA LEU A 745 20.32 -26.31 -4.97
C LEU A 745 20.19 -25.42 -3.71
N SER A 746 19.69 -25.97 -2.61
CA SER A 746 19.61 -25.26 -1.33
C SER A 746 21.00 -25.02 -0.73
N LYS A 747 21.16 -23.91 0.00
CA LYS A 747 22.44 -23.49 0.62
C LYS A 747 23.03 -24.54 1.57
N SER A 748 22.19 -25.36 2.21
CA SER A 748 22.64 -26.44 3.11
C SER A 748 23.30 -27.61 2.36
N LEU A 749 22.98 -27.78 1.08
CA LEU A 749 23.45 -28.87 0.22
C LEU A 749 24.61 -28.46 -0.69
N GLU A 750 25.12 -27.24 -0.51
CA GLU A 750 26.20 -26.67 -1.33
C GLU A 750 27.43 -27.60 -1.47
N PRO A 751 27.93 -28.29 -0.41
CA PRO A 751 29.07 -29.20 -0.56
C PRO A 751 28.77 -30.38 -1.50
N ILE A 752 27.54 -30.92 -1.45
CA ILE A 752 27.12 -32.03 -2.32
C ILE A 752 26.94 -31.52 -3.75
N TYR A 753 26.30 -30.35 -3.92
CA TYR A 753 26.17 -29.70 -5.20
C TYR A 753 27.54 -29.47 -5.86
N GLN A 754 28.51 -28.91 -5.14
CA GLN A 754 29.87 -28.69 -5.65
C GLN A 754 30.58 -29.99 -6.01
N ALA A 755 30.37 -31.07 -5.25
CA ALA A 755 30.88 -32.39 -5.59
C ALA A 755 30.26 -32.92 -6.89
N VAL A 756 28.94 -32.74 -7.09
CA VAL A 756 28.26 -33.12 -8.34
C VAL A 756 28.77 -32.28 -9.51
N ILE A 757 28.89 -30.95 -9.38
CA ILE A 757 29.49 -30.09 -10.42
C ILE A 757 30.91 -30.52 -10.75
N SER A 758 31.71 -30.90 -9.75
CA SER A 758 33.07 -31.42 -9.97
C SER A 758 33.06 -32.73 -10.76
N ILE A 759 32.07 -33.62 -10.54
CA ILE A 759 31.88 -34.83 -11.37
C ILE A 759 31.50 -34.43 -12.80
N LEU A 760 30.64 -33.41 -13.00
CA LEU A 760 30.30 -32.92 -14.34
C LEU A 760 31.54 -32.37 -15.06
N ASP A 761 32.39 -31.59 -14.38
CA ASP A 761 33.65 -31.09 -14.93
C ASP A 761 34.64 -32.23 -15.24
N LEU A 762 34.69 -33.29 -14.42
CA LEU A 762 35.49 -34.49 -14.71
C LEU A 762 35.06 -35.19 -16.00
N CYS A 763 33.78 -35.15 -16.38
CA CYS A 763 33.31 -35.68 -17.66
C CYS A 763 33.92 -34.93 -18.84
N LEU A 764 34.10 -33.60 -18.73
CA LEU A 764 34.75 -32.77 -19.75
C LEU A 764 36.25 -33.05 -19.79
N GLN A 765 36.90 -33.17 -18.63
CA GLN A 765 38.32 -33.52 -18.55
C GLN A 765 38.61 -34.90 -19.15
N PHE A 766 37.76 -35.90 -18.84
CA PHE A 766 37.85 -37.22 -19.47
C PHE A 766 37.74 -37.10 -20.99
N SER A 767 36.83 -36.24 -21.47
CA SER A 767 36.66 -36.02 -22.90
C SER A 767 37.91 -35.43 -23.55
N ASP A 768 38.53 -34.42 -22.93
CA ASP A 768 39.75 -33.79 -23.42
C ASP A 768 40.93 -34.78 -23.46
N VAL A 769 41.05 -35.66 -22.45
CA VAL A 769 42.06 -36.74 -22.42
C VAL A 769 41.86 -37.71 -23.59
N GLN A 770 40.61 -38.05 -23.94
CA GLN A 770 40.33 -38.88 -25.11
C GLN A 770 40.64 -38.15 -26.42
N ALA A 771 40.26 -36.87 -26.53
CA ALA A 771 40.51 -36.06 -27.74
C ALA A 771 42.01 -35.90 -28.01
N ALA A 772 42.82 -35.70 -26.97
CA ALA A 772 44.28 -35.66 -27.08
C ALA A 772 44.87 -36.97 -27.63
N ARG A 773 44.39 -38.13 -27.15
CA ARG A 773 44.82 -39.43 -27.67
C ARG A 773 44.44 -39.63 -29.14
N TYR A 774 43.26 -39.16 -29.56
CA TYR A 774 42.87 -39.19 -30.97
C TYR A 774 43.77 -38.31 -31.84
N ALA A 775 44.15 -37.13 -31.36
CA ALA A 775 45.08 -36.27 -32.06
C ALA A 775 46.45 -36.96 -32.20
N GLU A 776 46.99 -37.52 -31.13
CA GLU A 776 48.25 -38.29 -31.13
C GLU A 776 48.23 -39.41 -32.20
N TYR A 777 47.18 -40.24 -32.24
CA TYR A 777 47.04 -41.28 -33.28
C TYR A 777 46.93 -40.73 -34.71
N GLN A 778 46.24 -39.60 -34.92
CA GLN A 778 46.16 -38.97 -36.26
C GLN A 778 47.51 -38.42 -36.71
N TYR A 779 48.29 -37.83 -35.80
CA TYR A 779 49.65 -37.37 -36.11
C TYR A 779 50.59 -38.55 -36.42
N ASP A 780 50.50 -39.64 -35.66
CA ASP A 780 51.32 -40.83 -35.88
C ASP A 780 50.99 -41.52 -37.21
N HIS A 781 49.71 -41.64 -37.57
CA HIS A 781 49.31 -42.19 -38.88
C HIS A 781 49.61 -41.26 -40.06
N ALA A 782 49.50 -39.93 -39.89
CA ALA A 782 49.89 -38.96 -40.91
C ALA A 782 51.41 -39.00 -41.17
N ASN A 783 52.23 -39.19 -40.13
CA ASN A 783 53.68 -39.34 -40.25
C ASN A 783 54.09 -40.71 -40.82
N GLN A 784 53.37 -41.80 -40.50
CA GLN A 784 53.61 -43.12 -41.10
C GLN A 784 53.21 -43.18 -42.59
N SER A 785 52.28 -42.33 -43.03
CA SER A 785 51.83 -42.25 -44.43
C SER A 785 52.64 -41.26 -45.29
N ALA A 786 53.57 -40.50 -44.69
CA ALA A 786 54.37 -39.49 -45.37
C ALA A 786 55.84 -39.93 -45.52
N THR A 787 56.06 -41.02 -46.25
CA THR A 787 57.31 -41.21 -46.99
C THR A 787 57.00 -40.90 -48.45
N PHE A 788 57.67 -39.87 -49.01
CA PHE A 788 57.50 -39.23 -50.33
C PHE A 788 56.70 -37.91 -50.36
N LEU A 789 57.49 -36.87 -50.63
CA LEU A 789 57.22 -35.51 -51.12
C LEU A 789 57.14 -34.37 -50.08
N HIS A 790 58.11 -33.48 -50.25
CA HIS A 790 58.40 -32.25 -49.51
C HIS A 790 57.45 -31.08 -49.90
N LEU A 791 57.29 -30.17 -48.91
CA LEU A 791 56.93 -28.72 -48.93
C LEU A 791 55.44 -28.30 -48.75
N PRO A 792 55.15 -27.14 -48.08
CA PRO A 792 55.68 -26.62 -46.81
C PRO A 792 54.58 -26.32 -45.75
N SER A 793 54.90 -26.67 -44.49
CA SER A 793 54.79 -25.87 -43.26
C SER A 793 53.85 -24.63 -43.24
N SER A 794 52.73 -24.74 -42.52
CA SER A 794 52.10 -23.63 -41.80
C SER A 794 52.32 -23.82 -40.30
N GLN A 795 53.19 -22.99 -39.74
CA GLN A 795 53.66 -23.04 -38.36
C GLN A 795 52.60 -22.51 -37.40
N TYR A 796 52.07 -23.36 -36.52
CA TYR A 796 51.59 -22.92 -35.22
C TYR A 796 52.82 -22.60 -34.35
N ARG A 797 53.13 -21.30 -34.20
CA ARG A 797 54.21 -20.80 -33.35
C ARG A 797 53.92 -21.11 -31.86
N ARG A 798 54.60 -22.12 -31.32
CA ARG A 798 55.00 -22.16 -29.90
C ARG A 798 56.20 -21.23 -29.71
N ARG A 799 56.16 -20.35 -28.72
CA ARG A 799 57.34 -19.60 -28.27
C ARG A 799 57.59 -19.95 -26.81
N HIS A 800 58.59 -20.79 -26.56
CA HIS A 800 59.15 -21.04 -25.23
C HIS A 800 60.35 -20.10 -25.06
N ARG A 801 60.42 -19.38 -23.94
CA ARG A 801 61.60 -18.66 -23.48
C ARG A 801 62.59 -19.65 -22.86
N LEU A 802 63.88 -19.48 -23.17
CA LEU A 802 65.00 -19.90 -22.35
C LEU A 802 65.81 -18.64 -22.03
N ALA A 803 66.22 -18.54 -20.77
CA ALA A 803 66.98 -17.46 -20.20
C ALA A 803 68.44 -17.49 -20.66
N SER A 804 68.99 -16.32 -20.91
CA SER A 804 70.42 -16.04 -20.77
C SER A 804 70.54 -14.60 -20.27
N GLU A 805 71.27 -14.47 -19.17
CA GLU A 805 71.57 -13.29 -18.38
C GLU A 805 72.29 -12.21 -19.21
N GLU A 806 71.94 -10.94 -18.96
CA GLU A 806 72.88 -9.82 -18.75
C GLU A 806 72.05 -8.57 -18.38
N ASP A 807 72.33 -8.05 -17.19
CA ASP A 807 71.74 -6.88 -16.54
C ASP A 807 72.17 -5.56 -17.21
N ASP A 808 71.27 -4.57 -17.26
CA ASP A 808 71.36 -3.33 -16.47
C ASP A 808 70.38 -2.23 -16.97
N ASP A 809 69.54 -1.80 -16.04
CA ASP A 809 69.14 -0.41 -15.71
C ASP A 809 68.38 0.50 -16.71
N GLU A 810 67.08 0.74 -16.45
CA GLU A 810 66.58 1.97 -15.76
C GLU A 810 65.03 2.12 -15.82
N LEU A 811 64.42 2.01 -14.63
CA LEU A 811 63.26 2.72 -14.04
C LEU A 811 62.13 3.31 -14.91
N SER A 812 60.91 2.80 -14.69
CA SER A 812 59.67 3.59 -14.73
C SER A 812 58.74 3.13 -13.61
N SER A 813 58.63 3.94 -12.57
CA SER A 813 57.68 3.79 -11.46
C SER A 813 56.28 4.28 -11.83
N ASP A 814 55.31 3.52 -11.37
CA ASP A 814 53.86 3.71 -11.47
C ASP A 814 53.32 5.05 -10.94
N GLU A 815 52.10 5.42 -11.35
CA GLU A 815 51.01 5.56 -10.38
C GLU A 815 49.63 5.39 -11.04
N ASP A 816 48.92 4.38 -10.54
CA ASP A 816 47.58 3.90 -10.92
C ASP A 816 46.43 4.84 -10.50
N GLU A 817 45.42 4.94 -11.38
CA GLU A 817 44.06 5.35 -11.03
C GLU A 817 43.33 4.18 -10.33
N ARG A 818 42.90 4.37 -9.08
CA ARG A 818 42.02 3.43 -8.35
C ARG A 818 40.54 3.82 -8.47
N GLU A 819 39.77 2.98 -9.17
CA GLU A 819 38.33 2.83 -8.93
C GLU A 819 38.07 2.01 -7.65
N GLY A 820 37.01 2.38 -6.94
CA GLY A 820 36.54 1.74 -5.70
C GLY A 820 35.86 0.38 -5.90
N PRO A 821 35.46 -0.28 -4.80
CA PRO A 821 35.44 -1.73 -4.71
C PRO A 821 34.11 -2.31 -5.21
N ILE A 822 34.19 -3.23 -6.18
CA ILE A 822 33.12 -4.23 -6.41
C ILE A 822 33.71 -5.59 -6.09
N ASN A 823 33.11 -6.19 -5.06
CA ASN A 823 33.43 -7.48 -4.49
C ASN A 823 32.83 -8.61 -5.35
N ASP A 824 33.56 -9.74 -5.39
CA ASP A 824 33.23 -11.08 -5.89
C ASP A 824 33.09 -11.33 -7.41
N SER A 825 34.07 -12.06 -7.95
CA SER A 825 34.04 -12.72 -9.26
C SER A 825 32.84 -13.69 -9.36
N ILE A 826 31.88 -13.38 -10.23
CA ILE A 826 30.68 -14.20 -10.53
C ILE A 826 31.01 -15.65 -10.91
N LEU A 827 32.18 -15.87 -11.50
CA LEU A 827 32.74 -17.19 -11.76
C LEU A 827 33.70 -17.53 -10.61
N GLY A 828 33.16 -18.03 -9.50
CA GLY A 828 33.94 -18.37 -8.30
C GLY A 828 35.21 -19.15 -8.64
N ASP A 829 36.30 -18.81 -7.96
CA ASP A 829 37.67 -19.28 -8.19
C ASP A 829 37.79 -20.78 -7.85
N GLY A 830 37.26 -21.61 -8.74
CA GLY A 830 37.27 -23.05 -8.61
C GLY A 830 38.40 -23.60 -9.46
N ASN A 831 39.51 -23.99 -8.81
CA ASN A 831 40.60 -24.83 -9.31
C ASN A 831 40.48 -25.18 -10.80
N SER A 832 40.88 -24.26 -11.66
CA SER A 832 41.12 -24.55 -13.07
C SER A 832 42.25 -25.56 -13.11
N THR A 833 41.90 -26.85 -13.15
CA THR A 833 42.84 -27.92 -13.49
C THR A 833 43.07 -27.86 -14.99
N CYS A 834 43.70 -26.78 -15.45
CA CYS A 834 44.28 -26.69 -16.76
C CYS A 834 45.39 -27.75 -16.79
N VAL A 835 45.14 -28.86 -17.49
CA VAL A 835 46.11 -29.93 -17.62
C VAL A 835 47.27 -29.37 -18.43
N SER A 836 48.44 -29.24 -17.80
CA SER A 836 49.69 -29.15 -18.51
C SER A 836 49.85 -30.47 -19.28
N PHE A 837 49.65 -30.43 -20.59
CA PHE A 837 49.78 -31.58 -21.51
C PHE A 837 51.21 -32.13 -21.63
N ALA A 838 52.10 -31.81 -20.69
CA ALA A 838 53.54 -31.94 -20.88
C ALA A 838 54.20 -33.20 -20.30
N GLU A 839 53.66 -33.92 -19.31
CA GLU A 839 54.50 -34.92 -18.59
C GLU A 839 53.89 -36.26 -18.12
N SER A 840 52.58 -36.53 -18.24
CA SER A 840 51.97 -37.78 -17.69
C SER A 840 51.44 -38.76 -18.75
N SER A 841 51.66 -40.06 -18.55
CA SER A 841 51.18 -41.13 -19.44
C SER A 841 49.64 -41.13 -19.56
N TYR A 842 49.09 -41.52 -20.72
CA TYR A 842 47.64 -41.63 -20.95
C TYR A 842 46.96 -42.52 -19.89
N LYS A 843 47.60 -43.62 -19.50
CA LYS A 843 47.13 -44.52 -18.45
C LYS A 843 47.03 -43.84 -17.08
N GLU A 844 48.00 -43.01 -16.72
CA GLU A 844 48.02 -42.27 -15.45
C GLU A 844 46.90 -41.22 -15.42
N ARG A 845 46.66 -40.54 -16.55
CA ARG A 845 45.55 -39.59 -16.72
C ARG A 845 44.20 -40.29 -16.52
N LEU A 846 44.00 -41.47 -17.10
CA LEU A 846 42.77 -42.27 -16.90
C LEU A 846 42.59 -42.75 -15.46
N LEU A 847 43.66 -43.22 -14.81
CA LEU A 847 43.60 -43.64 -13.41
C LEU A 847 43.27 -42.47 -12.47
N LYS A 848 43.84 -41.28 -12.74
CA LYS A 848 43.53 -40.06 -11.99
C LYS A 848 42.06 -39.66 -12.11
N VAL A 849 41.47 -39.74 -13.31
CA VAL A 849 40.03 -39.49 -13.52
C VAL A 849 39.19 -40.52 -12.78
N LYS A 850 39.54 -41.81 -12.86
CA LYS A 850 38.82 -42.89 -12.16
C LYS A 850 38.83 -42.70 -10.64
N MET A 851 40.01 -42.49 -10.05
CA MET A 851 40.16 -42.29 -8.61
C MET A 851 39.34 -41.09 -8.11
N LYS A 852 39.42 -39.95 -8.81
CA LYS A 852 38.64 -38.76 -8.46
C LYS A 852 37.13 -39.00 -8.61
N SER A 853 36.70 -39.68 -9.68
CA SER A 853 35.30 -40.05 -9.87
C SER A 853 34.79 -40.93 -8.74
N ASP A 854 35.54 -41.96 -8.34
CA ASP A 854 35.14 -42.89 -7.28
C ASP A 854 35.06 -42.18 -5.91
N GLN A 855 36.01 -41.28 -5.62
CA GLN A 855 36.03 -40.48 -4.39
C GLN A 855 34.81 -39.53 -4.32
N LEU A 856 34.53 -38.78 -5.38
CA LEU A 856 33.41 -37.84 -5.41
C LEU A 856 32.06 -38.58 -5.38
N CYS A 857 31.90 -39.68 -6.13
CA CYS A 857 30.69 -40.49 -6.06
C CYS A 857 30.50 -41.13 -4.68
N GLY A 858 31.59 -41.50 -3.99
CA GLY A 858 31.55 -41.94 -2.58
C GLY A 858 31.06 -40.85 -1.64
N PHE A 859 31.62 -39.65 -1.77
CA PHE A 859 31.22 -38.48 -0.96
C PHE A 859 29.75 -38.10 -1.17
N VAL A 860 29.29 -38.01 -2.44
CA VAL A 860 27.89 -37.67 -2.75
C VAL A 860 26.93 -38.70 -2.14
N ARG A 861 27.22 -40.00 -2.24
CA ARG A 861 26.38 -41.04 -1.63
C ARG A 861 26.33 -40.96 -0.11
N ALA A 862 27.49 -40.80 0.54
CA ALA A 862 27.56 -40.67 1.99
C ALA A 862 26.83 -39.41 2.48
N GLY A 863 27.00 -38.28 1.77
CA GLY A 863 26.30 -37.03 2.04
C GLY A 863 24.79 -37.16 1.90
N LEU A 864 24.30 -37.73 0.78
CA LEU A 864 22.86 -37.93 0.55
C LEU A 864 22.21 -38.86 1.59
N ARG A 865 22.90 -39.94 2.02
CA ARG A 865 22.42 -40.80 3.11
C ARG A 865 22.41 -40.12 4.46
N GLY A 866 23.45 -39.35 4.78
CA GLY A 866 23.54 -38.62 6.04
C GLY A 866 22.40 -37.62 6.19
N ILE A 867 22.12 -36.88 5.12
CA ILE A 867 21.07 -35.84 5.12
C ILE A 867 19.68 -36.46 4.99
N GLY A 868 19.52 -37.53 4.20
CA GLY A 868 18.26 -38.28 4.11
C GLY A 868 17.77 -38.78 5.47
N ARG A 869 18.67 -39.30 6.30
CA ARG A 869 18.35 -39.80 7.66
C ARG A 869 17.99 -38.71 8.66
N VAL A 870 18.64 -37.55 8.56
CA VAL A 870 18.43 -36.42 9.49
C VAL A 870 17.21 -35.59 9.07
N GLY A 871 17.00 -35.40 7.77
CA GLY A 871 15.94 -34.56 7.21
C GLY A 871 14.63 -35.29 6.91
N GLY A 872 14.57 -36.62 7.04
CA GLY A 872 13.35 -37.41 6.81
C GLY A 872 12.83 -37.41 5.37
N GLN A 873 13.64 -36.96 4.40
CA GLN A 873 13.27 -36.93 2.99
C GLN A 873 13.72 -38.22 2.27
N ASN A 874 12.75 -39.12 2.04
CA ASN A 874 12.99 -40.42 1.37
C ASN A 874 13.56 -40.30 -0.06
N SER A 875 13.43 -39.14 -0.70
CA SER A 875 13.92 -38.90 -2.07
C SER A 875 15.45 -38.98 -2.17
N TRP A 876 16.18 -38.47 -1.16
CA TRP A 876 17.65 -38.46 -1.14
C TRP A 876 18.24 -39.84 -0.84
N GLU A 877 17.62 -40.61 0.06
CA GLU A 877 18.01 -42.01 0.29
C GLU A 877 17.80 -42.85 -0.97
N MET A 878 16.67 -42.68 -1.65
CA MET A 878 16.41 -43.38 -2.90
C MET A 878 17.43 -43.02 -4.00
N LEU A 879 17.89 -41.76 -4.08
CA LEU A 879 18.97 -41.38 -5.00
C LEU A 879 20.28 -42.07 -4.61
N ALA A 880 20.63 -42.05 -3.32
CA ALA A 880 21.87 -42.66 -2.85
C ALA A 880 21.92 -44.17 -3.12
N ASP A 881 20.81 -44.87 -2.93
CA ASP A 881 20.68 -46.30 -3.20
C ASP A 881 20.72 -46.61 -4.70
N ARG A 882 20.10 -45.77 -5.55
CA ARG A 882 20.21 -45.91 -7.01
C ARG A 882 21.62 -45.62 -7.52
N LEU A 883 22.37 -44.75 -6.84
CA LEU A 883 23.77 -44.45 -7.12
C LEU A 883 24.73 -45.54 -6.60
N GLU A 884 24.25 -46.56 -5.89
CA GLU A 884 25.07 -47.73 -5.55
C GLU A 884 25.25 -48.64 -6.77
N TRP A 885 26.41 -48.48 -7.40
CA TRP A 885 26.88 -49.44 -8.38
C TRP A 885 27.11 -50.80 -7.69
N LYS A 886 26.27 -51.80 -7.98
CA LYS A 886 26.55 -53.19 -7.58
C LYS A 886 27.83 -53.64 -8.26
N ARG A 887 28.93 -53.66 -7.50
CA ARG A 887 30.24 -54.14 -7.97
C ARG A 887 30.24 -55.65 -8.28
N ASP A 888 29.23 -56.37 -7.82
CA ASP A 888 29.25 -57.85 -7.78
C ASP A 888 28.71 -58.54 -9.04
N ALA A 889 28.29 -57.82 -10.09
CA ALA A 889 27.68 -58.43 -11.27
C ALA A 889 28.63 -58.66 -12.46
N PHE A 890 29.89 -58.24 -12.37
CA PHE A 890 30.88 -58.42 -13.43
C PHE A 890 32.23 -58.85 -12.83
N VAL A 891 32.28 -60.09 -12.36
CA VAL A 891 33.52 -60.87 -12.21
C VAL A 891 33.53 -61.94 -13.29
#